data_AF-A0AAU7P639-F1
#
_entry.id   AF-A0AAU7P639-F1
#
_cell.length_a   1.000
_cell.length_b   1.000
_cell.length_c   1.000
_cell.angle_alpha   90.00
_cell.angle_beta   90.00
_cell.angle_gamma   90.00
#
_symmetry.space_group_name_H-M   'P 1'
#
loop_
_entity.id
_entity.type
_entity.pdbx_description
1 polymer ?
#
loop_
_entity_poly.entity_id
_entity_poly.type
_entity_poly.pdbx_seq_one_letter_code
_entity_poly.pdbx_strand_id
1 'polypeptide(L)'
;MLKPVALLTPRPSPSRDHALPDWLLASKLEPPLPRPGAVVREALLTALDQAQLRPLTLLLAPPGFGKTTLLAQWHARRRAHDDAVAWLSLDEEDADPARFLGHLALALQGAGADPALCAGVMHNRDQDPRDAATVLIRALRGAPRRISVILDDYDRPGNGLVDELVLRLVEHSGGRLHLLLATRRVPALPLARLDLQAQLGRLGSAQLALDNDEARALLGPHIPAPVVDELLRYTEGWPVALHLARLWLEGDAQRQQEVTARFSGRSAQIAAYLAEQVVNDLDADTRDLLLRTSLLERVNAALADAVRQRDDSGRLLARLEHFHGLLVPLDGEREWFRYHPLFADFLQQLLDRDHPGQAVHLHQRAARWFGEHQHLADAVRHAARGDCGDLAASYIARAGTWQLLLTHGMHAVRALLRHFDHRSIRDTPALNLTQAYLHLKLGEFSHARLLLERFRDFPAAVREPLQRDYTVVVALLRDRLDEICGNPHGLTQIAAQANALDEDDHLGRGTLLCICATTALAQGGFAVAERYALAARDAMHRGGSDLGASQALLWLGQSFFYRGRLGDAETCYRQALHWCTRTPQLDRVLEAAGSCLLAQVHYERGRHDDAADLLHPALELLEQHDGSADVLAAAYDTALGLERVRDHSGRSALVLLEHVEQIAHGRKLTRLSELASAWRLMLLLEHPGNAAIDVVIARTGGESGLAHTLRSAHRWRDRAAMGFALARWHRLAGRSNAALTILGQIEQACLSNDNACHLARTRARIALVLQQRGELLAALPHLYSALDHVALTQSWQAIVELGLPAKAMLRSLRQHDPHTVGGTTRALTIQALLERLSGDEDPASDVFSERELEVLAQLARGYSNKQIARHLHLSENTVKFHLKNLYRKLDARSRESALAQALQRGVLRGEDMQHAADAPPH
;
A
#
# COMPACT_ATOMS: atom_id res chain seq x y z
N MET A 1 6.32 33.17 47.17
CA MET A 1 5.85 31.88 47.73
C MET A 1 4.54 31.51 47.06
N LEU A 2 4.58 30.55 46.14
CA LEU A 2 3.44 29.96 45.44
C LEU A 2 3.48 28.45 45.70
N LYS A 3 2.33 27.84 45.96
CA LYS A 3 2.16 26.46 46.43
C LYS A 3 2.78 25.42 45.48
N PRO A 4 3.26 24.26 45.99
CA PRO A 4 3.74 23.18 45.15
C PRO A 4 2.56 22.51 44.43
N VAL A 5 2.65 22.41 43.11
CA VAL A 5 1.77 21.61 42.26
C VAL A 5 2.08 20.14 42.51
N ALA A 6 1.06 19.36 42.86
CA ALA A 6 1.16 17.91 43.01
C ALA A 6 1.63 17.29 41.69
N LEU A 7 2.71 16.51 41.75
CA LEU A 7 3.15 15.63 40.68
C LEU A 7 2.02 14.63 40.39
N LEU A 8 1.34 14.81 39.26
CA LEU A 8 0.50 13.77 38.69
C LEU A 8 1.39 12.55 38.44
N THR A 9 1.13 11.48 39.15
CA THR A 9 1.70 10.16 38.88
C THR A 9 1.40 9.78 37.42
N PRO A 10 2.39 9.28 36.66
CA PRO A 10 2.13 8.78 35.32
C PRO A 10 1.11 7.64 35.42
N ARG A 11 0.00 7.77 34.70
CA ARG A 11 -0.90 6.63 34.45
C ARG A 11 -0.04 5.48 33.92
N PRO A 12 -0.18 4.24 34.43
CA PRO A 12 0.46 3.10 33.80
C PRO A 12 0.00 3.07 32.34
N SER A 13 0.97 3.11 31.42
CA SER A 13 0.70 2.84 30.02
C SER A 13 -0.03 1.50 29.94
N PRO A 14 -1.16 1.38 29.21
CA PRO A 14 -1.70 0.06 28.93
C PRO A 14 -0.55 -0.76 28.34
N SER A 15 -0.38 -1.97 28.87
CA SER A 15 0.54 -2.97 28.34
C SER A 15 0.40 -3.00 26.82
N ARG A 16 1.53 -2.86 26.14
CA ARG A 16 1.66 -3.01 24.68
C ARG A 16 1.44 -4.48 24.32
N ASP A 17 0.21 -4.94 24.37
CA ASP A 17 -0.26 -6.03 23.51
C ASP A 17 -0.81 -5.40 22.24
N HIS A 18 -0.53 -6.00 21.09
CA HIS A 18 -0.86 -5.50 19.75
C HIS A 18 -2.24 -4.83 19.69
N ALA A 19 -2.27 -3.49 19.76
CA ALA A 19 -3.50 -2.73 19.71
C ALA A 19 -4.20 -3.04 18.38
N LEU A 20 -5.42 -3.57 18.47
CA LEU A 20 -6.27 -3.82 17.33
C LEU A 20 -6.50 -2.50 16.57
N PRO A 21 -6.55 -2.50 15.23
CA PRO A 21 -6.74 -1.27 14.46
C PRO A 21 -8.02 -0.52 14.83
N ASP A 22 -8.01 0.82 14.80
CA ASP A 22 -9.15 1.66 15.23
C ASP A 22 -10.47 1.42 14.47
N TRP A 23 -10.42 0.82 13.28
CA TRP A 23 -11.58 0.44 12.47
C TRP A 23 -12.11 -0.98 12.74
N LEU A 24 -11.36 -1.78 13.51
CA LEU A 24 -11.76 -3.11 13.92
C LEU A 24 -12.35 -3.04 15.33
N LEU A 25 -13.62 -3.39 15.46
CA LEU A 25 -14.21 -3.68 16.77
C LEU A 25 -13.64 -5.01 17.27
N ALA A 26 -12.93 -4.97 18.41
CA ALA A 26 -12.34 -6.15 19.04
C ALA A 26 -13.35 -7.29 19.23
N SER A 27 -14.60 -6.92 19.50
CA SER A 27 -15.74 -7.84 19.63
C SER A 27 -16.07 -8.66 18.37
N LYS A 28 -15.56 -8.31 17.18
CA LYS A 28 -15.73 -9.12 15.97
C LYS A 28 -14.83 -10.35 15.96
N LEU A 29 -13.68 -10.31 16.64
CA LEU A 29 -12.68 -11.39 16.67
C LEU A 29 -12.89 -12.39 17.81
N GLU A 30 -13.85 -12.14 18.68
CA GLU A 30 -14.14 -13.00 19.82
C GLU A 30 -15.57 -13.55 19.74
N PRO A 31 -15.80 -14.79 20.20
CA PRO A 31 -17.15 -15.31 20.33
C PRO A 31 -17.93 -14.48 21.37
N PRO A 32 -19.26 -14.35 21.20
CA PRO A 32 -20.07 -13.75 22.24
C PRO A 32 -19.96 -14.54 23.54
N LEU A 33 -20.02 -13.84 24.68
CA LEU A 33 -19.90 -14.45 26.00
C LEU A 33 -20.91 -15.60 26.16
N PRO A 34 -20.48 -16.75 26.71
CA PRO A 34 -21.36 -17.90 26.91
C PRO A 34 -22.53 -17.51 27.81
N ARG A 35 -23.75 -17.85 27.37
CA ARG A 35 -24.98 -17.47 28.07
C ARG A 35 -25.17 -18.36 29.31
N PRO A 36 -25.44 -17.77 30.49
CA PRO A 36 -25.91 -18.54 31.65
C PRO A 36 -27.18 -19.31 31.29
N GLY A 37 -27.20 -20.62 31.52
CA GLY A 37 -28.36 -21.47 31.19
C GLY A 37 -28.51 -21.85 29.72
N ALA A 38 -27.49 -21.63 28.86
CA ALA A 38 -27.48 -22.23 27.53
C ALA A 38 -27.43 -23.75 27.61
N VAL A 39 -28.31 -24.42 26.88
CA VAL A 39 -28.33 -25.89 26.78
C VAL A 39 -27.08 -26.36 26.03
N VAL A 40 -26.34 -27.30 26.63
CA VAL A 40 -25.17 -27.92 26.00
C VAL A 40 -25.63 -28.97 25.01
N ARG A 41 -25.23 -28.83 23.74
CA ARG A 41 -25.71 -29.68 22.63
C ARG A 41 -24.70 -30.75 22.23
N GLU A 42 -24.44 -31.71 23.12
CA GLU A 42 -23.33 -32.69 22.99
C GLU A 42 -23.33 -33.46 21.67
N ALA A 43 -24.50 -33.88 21.17
CA ALA A 43 -24.60 -34.59 19.90
C ALA A 43 -24.12 -33.73 18.72
N LEU A 44 -24.47 -32.45 18.69
CA LEU A 44 -24.05 -31.51 17.65
C LEU A 44 -22.60 -31.06 17.80
N LEU A 45 -22.11 -30.89 19.02
CA LEU A 45 -20.69 -30.63 19.28
C LEU A 45 -19.83 -31.78 18.77
N THR A 46 -20.25 -33.03 19.01
CA THR A 46 -19.60 -34.23 18.48
C THR A 46 -19.67 -34.30 16.95
N ALA A 47 -20.80 -33.89 16.35
CA ALA A 47 -20.93 -33.82 14.90
C ALA A 47 -19.99 -32.76 14.28
N LEU A 48 -19.84 -31.60 14.91
CA LEU A 48 -18.88 -30.57 14.51
C LEU A 48 -17.44 -31.05 14.66
N ASP A 49 -17.16 -31.84 15.70
CA ASP A 49 -15.85 -32.43 15.92
C ASP A 49 -15.44 -33.38 14.77
N GLN A 50 -16.39 -34.15 14.24
CA GLN A 50 -16.18 -35.00 13.07
C GLN A 50 -16.12 -34.19 11.77
N ALA A 51 -16.94 -33.15 11.65
CA ALA A 51 -17.00 -32.28 10.47
C ALA A 51 -15.71 -31.48 10.24
N GLN A 52 -14.93 -31.25 11.30
CA GLN A 52 -13.61 -30.61 11.24
C GLN A 52 -12.66 -31.28 10.24
N LEU A 53 -12.83 -32.58 9.96
CA LEU A 53 -12.02 -33.30 8.98
C LEU A 53 -12.19 -32.75 7.55
N ARG A 54 -13.33 -32.15 7.23
CA ARG A 54 -13.64 -31.56 5.90
C ARG A 54 -13.14 -30.12 5.82
N PRO A 55 -12.77 -29.58 4.64
CA PRO A 55 -12.32 -28.20 4.51
C PRO A 55 -13.45 -27.17 4.74
N LEU A 56 -14.71 -27.53 4.48
CA LEU A 56 -15.85 -26.63 4.66
C LEU A 56 -16.98 -27.31 5.45
N THR A 57 -17.56 -26.59 6.41
CA THR A 57 -18.78 -26.98 7.13
C THR A 57 -19.77 -25.83 7.11
N LEU A 58 -21.01 -26.10 6.70
CA LEU A 58 -22.06 -25.12 6.53
C LEU A 58 -23.18 -25.36 7.56
N LEU A 59 -23.42 -24.37 8.43
CA LEU A 59 -24.58 -24.30 9.31
C LEU A 59 -25.62 -23.41 8.64
N LEU A 60 -26.55 -24.04 7.92
CA LEU A 60 -27.60 -23.36 7.17
C LEU A 60 -28.94 -23.51 7.90
N ALA A 61 -29.35 -22.45 8.58
CA ALA A 61 -30.65 -22.41 9.22
C ALA A 61 -31.18 -20.97 9.31
N PRO A 62 -32.50 -20.79 9.41
CA PRO A 62 -33.09 -19.50 9.73
C PRO A 62 -32.49 -18.89 11.02
N PRO A 63 -32.66 -17.58 11.23
CA PRO A 63 -32.23 -16.96 12.48
C PRO A 63 -32.94 -17.59 13.70
N GLY A 64 -32.29 -17.54 14.87
CA GLY A 64 -32.84 -18.10 16.11
C GLY A 64 -32.70 -19.62 16.31
N PHE A 65 -32.14 -20.36 15.35
CA PHE A 65 -31.78 -21.79 15.50
C PHE A 65 -30.50 -22.04 16.32
N GLY A 66 -29.97 -21.03 17.02
CA GLY A 66 -28.83 -21.20 17.92
C GLY A 66 -27.48 -21.44 17.24
N LYS A 67 -27.31 -21.13 15.95
CA LYS A 67 -26.05 -21.29 15.19
C LYS A 67 -24.85 -20.68 15.92
N THR A 68 -24.92 -19.39 16.22
CA THR A 68 -23.88 -18.65 16.95
C THR A 68 -23.60 -19.25 18.33
N THR A 69 -24.65 -19.66 19.06
CA THR A 69 -24.51 -20.28 20.38
C THR A 69 -23.80 -21.63 20.31
N LEU A 70 -24.15 -22.48 19.34
CA LEU A 70 -23.50 -23.76 19.10
C LEU A 70 -22.03 -23.57 18.73
N LEU A 71 -21.72 -22.62 17.84
CA LEU A 71 -20.36 -22.33 17.43
C LEU A 71 -19.52 -21.76 18.58
N ALA A 72 -20.10 -20.91 19.44
CA ALA A 72 -19.41 -20.39 20.63
C ALA A 72 -19.09 -21.52 21.63
N GLN A 73 -20.02 -22.46 21.84
CA GLN A 73 -19.78 -23.66 22.64
C GLN A 73 -18.65 -24.52 22.04
N TRP A 74 -18.69 -24.73 20.72
CA TRP A 74 -17.65 -25.49 20.01
C TRP A 74 -16.28 -24.80 20.07
N HIS A 75 -16.23 -23.49 19.88
CA HIS A 75 -15.02 -22.68 20.03
C HIS A 75 -14.40 -22.83 21.43
N ALA A 76 -15.22 -22.71 22.49
CA ALA A 76 -14.77 -22.88 23.87
C ALA A 76 -14.23 -24.29 24.14
N ARG A 77 -14.94 -25.34 23.67
CA ARG A 77 -14.52 -26.75 23.77
C ARG A 77 -13.19 -27.00 23.06
N ARG A 78 -12.95 -26.35 21.92
CA ARG A 78 -11.72 -26.51 21.14
C ARG A 78 -10.53 -25.77 21.72
N ARG A 79 -10.75 -24.54 22.19
CA ARG A 79 -9.72 -23.78 22.93
C ARG A 79 -9.29 -24.49 24.21
N ALA A 80 -10.21 -25.17 24.90
CA ALA A 80 -9.88 -26.00 26.07
C ALA A 80 -8.95 -27.19 25.73
N HIS A 81 -8.94 -27.66 24.48
CA HIS A 81 -8.05 -28.70 23.98
C HIS A 81 -6.80 -28.15 23.26
N ASP A 82 -6.51 -26.84 23.38
CA ASP A 82 -5.36 -26.17 22.74
C ASP A 82 -5.38 -26.25 21.19
N ASP A 83 -6.57 -26.34 20.59
CA ASP A 83 -6.75 -26.30 19.14
C ASP A 83 -6.71 -24.85 18.61
N ALA A 84 -6.12 -24.68 17.41
CA ALA A 84 -6.07 -23.40 16.70
C ALA A 84 -7.43 -23.05 16.07
N VAL A 85 -8.28 -22.35 16.82
CA VAL A 85 -9.60 -21.89 16.37
C VAL A 85 -9.70 -20.37 16.41
N ALA A 86 -10.07 -19.79 15.27
CA ALA A 86 -10.33 -18.37 15.08
C ALA A 86 -11.84 -18.09 15.01
N TRP A 87 -12.25 -16.92 15.49
CA TRP A 87 -13.62 -16.42 15.38
C TRP A 87 -13.66 -15.13 14.57
N LEU A 88 -14.62 -15.01 13.66
CA LEU A 88 -14.91 -13.77 12.95
C LEU A 88 -16.43 -13.60 12.78
N SER A 89 -16.98 -12.57 13.43
CA SER A 89 -18.37 -12.12 13.21
C SER A 89 -18.41 -11.14 12.05
N LEU A 90 -19.25 -11.39 11.04
CA LEU A 90 -19.36 -10.56 9.83
C LEU A 90 -20.52 -9.56 9.91
N ASP A 91 -20.38 -8.41 9.23
CA ASP A 91 -21.43 -7.40 9.03
C ASP A 91 -21.53 -6.94 7.56
N GLU A 92 -22.37 -5.94 7.28
CA GLU A 92 -22.54 -5.43 5.91
C GLU A 92 -21.28 -4.73 5.37
N GLU A 93 -20.39 -4.26 6.24
CA GLU A 93 -19.15 -3.57 5.83
C GLU A 93 -18.08 -4.55 5.33
N ASP A 94 -18.19 -5.83 5.72
CA ASP A 94 -17.38 -6.94 5.22
C ASP A 94 -17.73 -7.35 3.77
N ALA A 95 -18.71 -6.68 3.16
CA ALA A 95 -18.93 -6.73 1.71
C ALA A 95 -17.73 -6.21 0.91
N ASP A 96 -16.88 -5.36 1.52
CA ASP A 96 -15.60 -4.94 0.95
C ASP A 96 -14.55 -6.06 1.13
N PRO A 97 -14.09 -6.72 0.06
CA PRO A 97 -13.22 -7.89 0.17
C PRO A 97 -11.88 -7.60 0.87
N ALA A 98 -11.36 -6.38 0.73
CA ALA A 98 -10.15 -5.95 1.40
C ALA A 98 -10.31 -5.98 2.93
N ARG A 99 -11.49 -5.55 3.40
CA ARG A 99 -11.84 -5.54 4.81
C ARG A 99 -12.06 -6.95 5.33
N PHE A 100 -12.82 -7.76 4.60
CA PHE A 100 -13.04 -9.17 4.92
C PHE A 100 -11.70 -9.92 5.08
N LEU A 101 -10.79 -9.80 4.11
CA LEU A 101 -9.48 -10.44 4.17
C LEU A 101 -8.61 -9.91 5.31
N GLY A 102 -8.66 -8.60 5.60
CA GLY A 102 -7.97 -8.01 6.74
C GLY A 102 -8.48 -8.52 8.09
N HIS A 103 -9.79 -8.57 8.28
CA HIS A 103 -10.42 -9.16 9.47
C HIS A 103 -10.09 -10.65 9.60
N LEU A 104 -10.15 -11.40 8.50
CA LEU A 104 -9.82 -12.82 8.47
C LEU A 104 -8.36 -13.06 8.86
N ALA A 105 -7.43 -12.24 8.35
CA ALA A 105 -6.03 -12.32 8.73
C ALA A 105 -5.82 -12.07 10.22
N LEU A 106 -6.46 -11.03 10.78
CA LEU A 106 -6.38 -10.72 12.22
C LEU A 106 -6.96 -11.84 13.08
N ALA A 107 -8.10 -12.43 12.67
CA ALA A 107 -8.68 -13.59 13.33
C ALA A 107 -7.72 -14.79 13.33
N LEU A 108 -7.05 -15.04 12.20
CA LEU A 108 -6.05 -16.11 12.05
C LEU A 108 -4.83 -15.88 12.95
N GLN A 109 -4.34 -14.63 13.05
CA GLN A 109 -3.25 -14.28 13.96
C GLN A 109 -3.61 -14.56 15.42
N GLY A 110 -4.84 -14.21 15.84
CA GLY A 110 -5.36 -14.53 17.18
C GLY A 110 -5.51 -16.05 17.46
N ALA A 111 -5.48 -16.89 16.43
CA ALA A 111 -5.45 -18.35 16.53
C ALA A 111 -4.04 -18.95 16.39
N GLY A 112 -2.99 -18.11 16.40
CA GLY A 112 -1.59 -18.55 16.37
C GLY A 112 -0.96 -18.64 14.98
N ALA A 113 -1.57 -18.03 13.95
CA ALA A 113 -0.90 -17.83 12.66
C ALA A 113 0.24 -16.81 12.77
N ASP A 114 1.26 -16.95 11.92
CA ASP A 114 2.43 -16.07 11.88
C ASP A 114 2.00 -14.59 11.73
N PRO A 115 2.40 -13.66 12.61
CA PRO A 115 2.11 -12.23 12.48
C PRO A 115 2.50 -11.63 11.12
N ALA A 116 3.50 -12.20 10.44
CA ALA A 116 3.88 -11.80 9.08
C ALA A 116 2.75 -12.02 8.05
N LEU A 117 1.83 -12.97 8.31
CA LEU A 117 0.59 -13.17 7.54
C LEU A 117 -0.25 -11.90 7.50
N CYS A 118 -0.54 -11.34 8.68
CA CYS A 118 -1.33 -10.12 8.80
C CYS A 118 -0.64 -8.97 8.09
N ALA A 119 0.67 -8.81 8.29
CA ALA A 119 1.42 -7.79 7.59
C ALA A 119 1.31 -7.96 6.07
N GLY A 120 1.49 -9.18 5.54
CA GLY A 120 1.40 -9.47 4.11
C GLY A 120 -0.01 -9.26 3.52
N VAL A 121 -1.07 -9.72 4.19
CA VAL A 121 -2.46 -9.48 3.73
C VAL A 121 -2.81 -8.01 3.83
N MET A 122 -2.43 -7.33 4.92
CA MET A 122 -2.65 -5.89 5.08
C MET A 122 -1.84 -5.07 4.08
N HIS A 123 -0.68 -5.59 3.64
CA HIS A 123 0.15 -5.04 2.55
C HIS A 123 -0.37 -5.40 1.15
N ASN A 124 -1.36 -6.28 0.99
CA ASN A 124 -2.01 -6.56 -0.31
C ASN A 124 -3.51 -6.19 -0.36
N ARG A 125 -4.13 -5.80 0.75
CA ARG A 125 -5.54 -5.38 0.84
C ARG A 125 -5.99 -4.27 -0.13
N ASP A 126 -5.09 -3.39 -0.58
CA ASP A 126 -5.44 -2.28 -1.49
C ASP A 126 -5.24 -2.66 -2.98
N GLN A 127 -4.73 -3.87 -3.27
CA GLN A 127 -4.60 -4.45 -4.61
C GLN A 127 -5.84 -5.30 -4.96
N ASP A 128 -5.77 -6.11 -6.04
CA ASP A 128 -6.81 -7.11 -6.31
C ASP A 128 -6.93 -8.03 -5.07
N PRO A 129 -8.13 -8.14 -4.46
CA PRO A 129 -8.37 -9.05 -3.32
C PRO A 129 -7.91 -10.50 -3.57
N ARG A 130 -7.82 -10.93 -4.83
CA ARG A 130 -7.30 -12.24 -5.22
C ARG A 130 -5.82 -12.42 -4.89
N ASP A 131 -5.02 -11.36 -4.93
CA ASP A 131 -3.59 -11.41 -4.61
C ASP A 131 -3.38 -11.50 -3.09
N ALA A 132 -4.13 -10.70 -2.33
CA ALA A 132 -4.17 -10.79 -0.87
C ALA A 132 -4.61 -12.20 -0.40
N ALA A 133 -5.63 -12.78 -1.05
CA ALA A 133 -6.02 -14.17 -0.77
C ALA A 133 -4.93 -15.19 -1.14
N THR A 134 -4.14 -14.93 -2.20
CA THR A 134 -3.02 -15.81 -2.58
C THR A 134 -1.91 -15.81 -1.52
N VAL A 135 -1.60 -14.65 -0.94
CA VAL A 135 -0.69 -14.52 0.21
C VAL A 135 -1.21 -15.31 1.39
N LEU A 136 -2.51 -15.17 1.71
CA LEU A 136 -3.15 -15.91 2.80
C LEU A 136 -3.10 -17.43 2.57
N ILE A 137 -3.40 -17.90 1.36
CA ILE A 137 -3.31 -19.31 0.97
C ILE A 137 -1.90 -19.85 1.16
N ARG A 138 -0.88 -19.14 0.66
CA ARG A 138 0.53 -19.58 0.75
C ARG A 138 0.96 -19.76 2.20
N ALA A 139 0.59 -18.82 3.05
CA ALA A 139 0.93 -18.87 4.46
C ALA A 139 0.15 -19.96 5.22
N LEU A 140 -1.15 -20.14 4.94
CA LEU A 140 -1.94 -21.24 5.51
C LEU A 140 -1.34 -22.61 5.16
N ARG A 141 -0.82 -22.80 3.95
CA ARG A 141 -0.13 -24.05 3.55
C ARG A 141 1.15 -24.30 4.34
N GLY A 142 1.84 -23.24 4.78
CA GLY A 142 3.04 -23.31 5.61
C GLY A 142 2.78 -23.44 7.11
N ALA A 143 1.53 -23.30 7.56
CA ALA A 143 1.20 -23.33 8.98
C ALA A 143 1.52 -24.69 9.64
N PRO A 144 2.08 -24.71 10.86
CA PRO A 144 2.52 -25.94 11.51
C PRO A 144 1.36 -26.88 11.85
N ARG A 145 0.19 -26.31 12.15
CA ARG A 145 -1.06 -27.03 12.47
C ARG A 145 -2.19 -26.55 11.57
N ARG A 146 -3.25 -27.35 11.50
CA ARG A 146 -4.49 -26.96 10.82
C ARG A 146 -5.22 -25.91 11.65
N ILE A 147 -5.74 -24.88 11.00
CA ILE A 147 -6.48 -23.79 11.64
C ILE A 147 -7.96 -23.92 11.28
N SER A 148 -8.84 -23.83 12.28
CA SER A 148 -10.29 -23.80 12.07
C SER A 148 -10.77 -22.36 12.23
N VAL A 149 -11.58 -21.86 11.30
CA VAL A 149 -12.08 -20.49 11.32
C VAL A 149 -13.60 -20.52 11.28
N ILE A 150 -14.21 -19.86 12.25
CA ILE A 150 -15.65 -19.66 12.34
C ILE A 150 -16.00 -18.31 11.72
N LEU A 151 -16.81 -18.33 10.66
CA LEU A 151 -17.40 -17.14 10.06
C LEU A 151 -18.88 -17.08 10.46
N ASP A 152 -19.19 -16.24 11.44
CA ASP A 152 -20.55 -16.04 11.93
C ASP A 152 -21.27 -14.92 11.15
N ASP A 153 -22.59 -15.07 10.97
CA ASP A 153 -23.44 -14.16 10.16
C ASP A 153 -22.93 -13.97 8.70
N TYR A 154 -22.48 -15.06 8.05
CA TYR A 154 -21.90 -15.06 6.70
C TYR A 154 -22.84 -14.56 5.58
N ASP A 155 -24.16 -14.46 5.81
CA ASP A 155 -25.08 -13.86 4.84
C ASP A 155 -25.01 -12.32 4.74
N ARG A 156 -24.42 -11.61 5.71
CA ARG A 156 -24.43 -10.14 5.76
C ARG A 156 -23.60 -9.43 4.68
N PRO A 157 -22.40 -9.91 4.28
CA PRO A 157 -21.63 -9.27 3.21
C PRO A 157 -22.37 -9.21 1.86
N GLY A 158 -23.30 -10.14 1.60
CA GLY A 158 -24.21 -10.11 0.44
C GLY A 158 -23.58 -10.14 -0.96
N ASN A 159 -22.25 -10.28 -1.08
CA ASN A 159 -21.48 -10.09 -2.31
C ASN A 159 -20.86 -11.40 -2.82
N GLY A 160 -20.95 -11.66 -4.13
CA GLY A 160 -20.38 -12.85 -4.77
C GLY A 160 -18.84 -12.92 -4.76
N LEU A 161 -18.14 -11.79 -4.63
CA LEU A 161 -16.67 -11.80 -4.58
C LEU A 161 -16.13 -12.39 -3.26
N VAL A 162 -16.84 -12.21 -2.14
CA VAL A 162 -16.47 -12.86 -0.86
C VAL A 162 -16.62 -14.38 -0.98
N ASP A 163 -17.70 -14.85 -1.62
CA ASP A 163 -17.90 -16.27 -1.93
C ASP A 163 -16.78 -16.83 -2.82
N GLU A 164 -16.34 -16.06 -3.83
CA GLU A 164 -15.20 -16.43 -4.69
C GLU A 164 -13.91 -16.61 -3.85
N LEU A 165 -13.60 -15.66 -2.97
CA LEU A 165 -12.41 -15.71 -2.12
C LEU A 165 -12.46 -16.88 -1.12
N VAL A 166 -13.62 -17.12 -0.51
CA VAL A 166 -13.85 -18.27 0.38
C VAL A 166 -13.66 -19.58 -0.38
N LEU A 167 -14.19 -19.70 -1.60
CA LEU A 167 -13.99 -20.88 -2.44
C LEU A 167 -12.49 -21.10 -2.74
N ARG A 168 -11.75 -20.06 -3.11
CA ARG A 168 -10.30 -20.16 -3.36
C ARG A 168 -9.55 -20.64 -2.12
N LEU A 169 -9.92 -20.17 -0.92
CA LEU A 169 -9.33 -20.63 0.33
C LEU A 169 -9.62 -22.12 0.56
N VAL A 170 -10.88 -22.55 0.43
CA VAL A 170 -11.27 -23.96 0.56
C VAL A 170 -10.48 -24.87 -0.39
N GLU A 171 -10.29 -24.45 -1.64
CA GLU A 171 -9.64 -25.28 -2.67
C GLU A 171 -8.11 -25.30 -2.59
N HIS A 172 -7.48 -24.19 -2.18
CA HIS A 172 -6.04 -24.03 -2.29
C HIS A 172 -5.26 -24.08 -0.98
N SER A 173 -5.93 -24.05 0.19
CA SER A 173 -5.27 -24.14 1.50
C SER A 173 -4.66 -25.52 1.82
N GLY A 174 -4.82 -26.52 0.95
CA GLY A 174 -4.10 -27.80 1.05
C GLY A 174 -4.40 -28.60 2.32
N GLY A 175 -5.63 -28.53 2.84
CA GLY A 175 -6.07 -29.24 4.05
C GLY A 175 -5.62 -28.60 5.37
N ARG A 176 -4.92 -27.46 5.33
CA ARG A 176 -4.48 -26.70 6.53
C ARG A 176 -5.54 -25.72 7.06
N LEU A 177 -6.68 -25.62 6.38
CA LEU A 177 -7.80 -24.75 6.77
C LEU A 177 -9.09 -25.59 6.93
N HIS A 178 -9.88 -25.27 7.94
CA HIS A 178 -11.28 -25.65 8.06
C HIS A 178 -12.12 -24.39 8.22
N LEU A 179 -13.12 -24.19 7.37
CA LEU A 179 -14.06 -23.09 7.48
C LEU A 179 -15.42 -23.58 7.98
N LEU A 180 -15.92 -22.98 9.05
CA LEU A 180 -17.30 -23.14 9.51
C LEU A 180 -18.09 -21.87 9.18
N LEU A 181 -19.07 -21.99 8.29
CA LEU A 181 -19.92 -20.87 7.88
C LEU A 181 -21.27 -20.98 8.58
N ALA A 182 -21.63 -19.99 9.40
CA ALA A 182 -23.01 -19.83 9.87
C ALA A 182 -23.73 -18.84 8.98
N THR A 183 -24.80 -19.28 8.32
CA THR A 183 -25.53 -18.43 7.39
C THR A 183 -27.03 -18.72 7.40
N ARG A 184 -27.82 -17.73 7.02
CA ARG A 184 -29.27 -17.81 6.88
C ARG A 184 -29.70 -18.15 5.44
N ARG A 185 -28.81 -17.96 4.47
CA ARG A 185 -29.09 -18.14 3.04
C ARG A 185 -28.07 -19.09 2.43
N VAL A 186 -28.44 -19.74 1.34
CA VAL A 186 -27.48 -20.57 0.60
C VAL A 186 -26.43 -19.65 -0.03
N PRO A 187 -25.14 -19.78 0.31
CA PRO A 187 -24.09 -18.97 -0.30
C PRO A 187 -23.89 -19.38 -1.76
N ALA A 188 -23.36 -18.48 -2.61
CA ALA A 188 -23.13 -18.74 -4.03
C ALA A 188 -21.87 -19.61 -4.28
N LEU A 189 -21.69 -20.63 -3.44
CA LEU A 189 -20.64 -21.63 -3.54
C LEU A 189 -21.15 -22.84 -4.34
N PRO A 190 -20.28 -23.57 -5.05
CA PRO A 190 -20.64 -24.78 -5.79
C PRO A 190 -20.86 -25.97 -4.84
N LEU A 191 -21.85 -25.87 -3.95
CA LEU A 191 -22.06 -26.80 -2.84
C LEU A 191 -22.30 -28.24 -3.28
N ALA A 192 -22.93 -28.47 -4.43
CA ALA A 192 -23.13 -29.82 -4.98
C ALA A 192 -21.80 -30.49 -5.37
N ARG A 193 -20.87 -29.72 -5.94
CA ARG A 193 -19.52 -30.21 -6.29
C ARG A 193 -18.72 -30.54 -5.03
N LEU A 194 -18.74 -29.65 -4.04
CA LEU A 194 -18.02 -29.87 -2.78
C LEU A 194 -18.57 -31.08 -2.01
N ASP A 195 -19.87 -31.33 -2.08
CA ASP A 195 -20.51 -32.50 -1.48
C ASP A 195 -20.10 -33.81 -2.17
N LEU A 196 -20.13 -33.85 -3.52
CA LEU A 196 -19.64 -34.99 -4.31
C LEU A 196 -18.16 -35.32 -4.06
N GLN A 197 -17.35 -34.32 -3.70
CA GLN A 197 -15.94 -34.48 -3.35
C GLN A 197 -15.70 -34.78 -1.86
N ALA A 198 -16.74 -35.00 -1.07
CA ALA A 198 -16.69 -35.19 0.38
C ALA A 198 -15.99 -34.04 1.15
N GLN A 199 -15.99 -32.84 0.57
CA GLN A 199 -15.34 -31.64 1.11
C GLN A 199 -16.28 -30.77 1.97
N LEU A 200 -17.57 -31.10 2.04
CA LEU A 200 -18.59 -30.29 2.69
C LEU A 200 -19.31 -31.05 3.81
N GLY A 201 -19.32 -30.49 5.02
CA GLY A 201 -20.27 -30.85 6.09
C GLY A 201 -21.49 -29.93 6.05
N ARG A 202 -22.70 -30.44 6.33
CA ARG A 202 -23.91 -29.61 6.42
C ARG A 202 -24.68 -29.91 7.69
N LEU A 203 -25.09 -28.86 8.38
CA LEU A 203 -26.05 -28.89 9.49
C LEU A 203 -27.22 -27.97 9.15
N GLY A 204 -28.41 -28.57 9.03
CA GLY A 204 -29.64 -27.88 8.66
C GLY A 204 -30.51 -27.51 9.87
N SER A 205 -31.61 -26.78 9.62
CA SER A 205 -32.60 -26.42 10.65
C SER A 205 -33.14 -27.63 11.42
N ALA A 206 -33.42 -28.76 10.75
CA ALA A 206 -33.93 -29.96 11.40
C ALA A 206 -32.96 -30.57 12.44
N GLN A 207 -31.65 -30.47 12.20
CA GLN A 207 -30.62 -30.94 13.15
C GLN A 207 -30.37 -29.90 14.25
N LEU A 208 -30.55 -28.62 13.94
CA LEU A 208 -30.40 -27.52 14.89
C LEU A 208 -31.65 -27.27 15.74
N ALA A 209 -32.79 -27.89 15.43
CA ALA A 209 -33.97 -27.88 16.29
C ALA A 209 -33.64 -28.56 17.62
N LEU A 210 -34.15 -28.02 18.73
CA LEU A 210 -34.00 -28.65 20.04
C LEU A 210 -34.80 -29.93 20.09
N ASP A 211 -34.16 -30.99 20.58
CA ASP A 211 -34.88 -32.21 20.93
C ASP A 211 -35.65 -32.04 22.26
N ASN A 212 -36.32 -33.11 22.69
CA ASN A 212 -37.16 -33.06 23.87
C ASN A 212 -36.36 -32.80 25.16
N ASP A 213 -35.19 -33.42 25.29
CA ASP A 213 -34.35 -33.28 26.47
C ASP A 213 -33.69 -31.89 26.51
N GLU A 214 -33.24 -31.40 25.35
CA GLU A 214 -32.74 -30.04 25.18
C GLU A 214 -33.83 -28.99 25.48
N ALA A 215 -35.07 -29.19 25.04
CA ALA A 215 -36.17 -28.28 25.32
C ALA A 215 -36.59 -28.28 26.79
N ARG A 216 -36.61 -29.43 27.47
CA ARG A 216 -36.82 -29.50 28.93
C ARG A 216 -35.70 -28.78 29.68
N ALA A 217 -34.45 -28.95 29.25
CA ALA A 217 -33.31 -28.24 29.84
C ALA A 217 -33.42 -26.72 29.66
N LEU A 218 -33.92 -26.26 28.50
CA LEU A 218 -34.12 -24.83 28.23
C LEU A 218 -35.28 -24.24 29.05
N LEU A 219 -36.44 -24.90 29.06
CA LEU A 219 -37.68 -24.43 29.71
C LEU A 219 -37.60 -24.52 31.25
N GLY A 220 -36.79 -25.44 31.76
CA GLY A 220 -36.58 -25.65 33.19
C GLY A 220 -37.52 -26.72 33.80
N PRO A 221 -37.18 -27.24 35.00
CA PRO A 221 -37.85 -28.40 35.59
C PRO A 221 -39.28 -28.12 36.06
N HIS A 222 -39.68 -26.84 36.16
CA HIS A 222 -41.00 -26.44 36.65
C HIS A 222 -42.11 -26.53 35.60
N ILE A 223 -41.76 -26.69 34.31
CA ILE A 223 -42.74 -26.82 33.23
C ILE A 223 -43.13 -28.29 33.04
N PRO A 224 -44.42 -28.66 33.15
CA PRO A 224 -44.86 -30.05 32.98
C PRO A 224 -44.53 -30.63 31.60
N ALA A 225 -44.13 -31.90 31.53
CA ALA A 225 -43.78 -32.58 30.28
C ALA A 225 -44.86 -32.48 29.16
N PRO A 226 -46.18 -32.58 29.43
CA PRO A 226 -47.19 -32.40 28.40
C PRO A 226 -47.17 -31.01 27.74
N VAL A 227 -46.83 -29.97 28.51
CA VAL A 227 -46.70 -28.59 28.01
C VAL A 227 -45.45 -28.45 27.14
N VAL A 228 -44.35 -29.10 27.54
CA VAL A 228 -43.11 -29.15 26.74
C VAL A 228 -43.35 -29.84 25.40
N ASP A 229 -44.02 -30.99 25.40
CA ASP A 229 -44.32 -31.75 24.17
C ASP A 229 -45.19 -30.93 23.21
N GLU A 230 -46.16 -30.18 23.75
CA GLU A 230 -47.01 -29.32 22.96
C GLU A 230 -46.26 -28.11 22.38
N LEU A 231 -45.44 -27.43 23.18
CA LEU A 231 -44.58 -26.35 22.71
C LEU A 231 -43.60 -26.84 21.63
N LEU A 232 -43.01 -28.03 21.79
CA LEU A 232 -42.15 -28.64 20.79
C LEU A 232 -42.88 -28.90 19.47
N ARG A 233 -44.10 -29.43 19.54
CA ARG A 233 -44.94 -29.69 18.37
C ARG A 233 -45.23 -28.42 17.58
N TYR A 234 -45.48 -27.31 18.27
CA TYR A 234 -45.84 -26.04 17.63
C TYR A 234 -44.64 -25.19 17.20
N THR A 235 -43.55 -25.23 17.98
CA THR A 235 -42.32 -24.47 17.67
C THR A 235 -41.36 -25.24 16.77
N GLU A 236 -41.62 -26.52 16.51
CA GLU A 236 -40.72 -27.44 15.79
C GLU A 236 -39.30 -27.45 16.37
N GLY A 237 -39.19 -27.32 17.70
CA GLY A 237 -37.91 -27.26 18.40
C GLY A 237 -37.12 -25.97 18.22
N TRP A 238 -37.71 -24.90 17.67
CA TRP A 238 -37.01 -23.64 17.43
C TRP A 238 -36.57 -22.97 18.75
N PRO A 239 -35.25 -22.85 19.02
CA PRO A 239 -34.74 -22.38 20.31
C PRO A 239 -35.25 -21.01 20.75
N VAL A 240 -35.36 -20.04 19.84
CA VAL A 240 -35.86 -18.70 20.19
C VAL A 240 -37.34 -18.72 20.55
N ALA A 241 -38.16 -19.49 19.86
CA ALA A 241 -39.59 -19.61 20.21
C ALA A 241 -39.76 -20.30 21.57
N LEU A 242 -38.99 -21.36 21.85
CA LEU A 242 -39.00 -22.02 23.16
C LEU A 242 -38.48 -21.11 24.27
N HIS A 243 -37.48 -20.27 23.98
CA HIS A 243 -37.00 -19.28 24.93
C HIS A 243 -38.04 -18.17 25.21
N LEU A 244 -38.72 -17.67 24.17
CA LEU A 244 -39.85 -16.74 24.35
C LEU A 244 -41.00 -17.40 25.13
N ALA A 245 -41.29 -18.67 24.88
CA ALA A 245 -42.28 -19.44 25.63
C ALA A 245 -41.89 -19.59 27.10
N ARG A 246 -40.61 -19.82 27.41
CA ARG A 246 -40.09 -19.80 28.79
C ARG A 246 -40.39 -18.48 29.48
N LEU A 247 -39.99 -17.36 28.86
CA LEU A 247 -40.20 -16.02 29.44
C LEU A 247 -41.68 -15.73 29.69
N TRP A 248 -42.56 -16.18 28.79
CA TRP A 248 -44.00 -15.99 28.93
C TRP A 248 -44.66 -16.86 30.01
N LEU A 249 -44.15 -18.08 30.23
CA LEU A 249 -44.66 -19.06 31.21
C LEU A 249 -44.07 -18.91 32.61
N GLU A 250 -43.04 -18.09 32.78
CA GLU A 250 -42.33 -17.90 34.02
C GLU A 250 -43.24 -17.28 35.10
N GLY A 251 -43.52 -18.02 36.18
CA GLY A 251 -44.27 -17.54 37.34
C GLY A 251 -45.80 -17.60 37.27
N ASP A 252 -46.42 -18.14 36.20
CA ASP A 252 -47.89 -18.17 36.03
C ASP A 252 -48.40 -19.58 35.66
N ALA A 253 -48.97 -20.28 36.66
CA ALA A 253 -49.52 -21.62 36.51
C ALA A 253 -50.80 -21.69 35.65
N GLN A 254 -51.53 -20.58 35.51
CA GLN A 254 -52.73 -20.52 34.68
C GLN A 254 -52.35 -20.52 33.20
N ARG A 255 -51.31 -19.76 32.81
CA ARG A 255 -50.78 -19.74 31.42
C ARG A 255 -50.31 -21.11 30.95
N GLN A 256 -49.70 -21.90 31.85
CA GLN A 256 -49.25 -23.26 31.56
C GLN A 256 -50.41 -24.20 31.18
N GLN A 257 -51.60 -23.99 31.73
CA GLN A 257 -52.81 -24.76 31.40
C GLN A 257 -53.48 -24.26 30.12
N GLU A 258 -53.31 -22.98 29.78
CA GLU A 258 -53.92 -22.35 28.60
C GLU A 258 -53.13 -22.58 27.29
N VAL A 259 -51.89 -23.07 27.34
CA VAL A 259 -51.05 -23.42 26.17
C VAL A 259 -51.85 -24.26 25.18
N THR A 260 -52.51 -25.32 25.65
CA THR A 260 -53.25 -26.26 24.80
C THR A 260 -54.46 -25.64 24.11
N ALA A 261 -55.12 -24.69 24.76
CA ALA A 261 -56.30 -24.01 24.23
C ALA A 261 -55.94 -22.84 23.29
N ARG A 262 -54.82 -22.15 23.52
CA ARG A 262 -54.42 -20.96 22.75
C ARG A 262 -53.62 -21.28 21.49
N PHE A 263 -52.86 -22.38 21.47
CA PHE A 263 -52.07 -22.78 20.31
C PHE A 263 -52.83 -23.64 19.28
N SER A 264 -54.07 -24.07 19.58
CA SER A 264 -54.92 -24.76 18.61
C SER A 264 -55.38 -23.80 17.50
N GLY A 265 -54.66 -23.79 16.36
CA GLY A 265 -55.13 -23.18 15.11
C GLY A 265 -54.30 -22.04 14.49
N ARG A 266 -53.14 -21.68 15.05
CA ARG A 266 -52.27 -20.62 14.48
C ARG A 266 -50.81 -21.08 14.32
N SER A 267 -50.56 -22.00 13.40
CA SER A 267 -49.24 -22.68 13.29
C SER A 267 -48.12 -21.86 12.63
N ALA A 268 -48.40 -20.76 11.93
CA ALA A 268 -47.39 -20.11 11.08
C ALA A 268 -46.62 -18.92 11.71
N GLN A 269 -47.00 -18.42 12.89
CA GLN A 269 -46.42 -17.18 13.46
C GLN A 269 -46.15 -17.25 14.98
N ILE A 270 -45.93 -18.44 15.53
CA ILE A 270 -45.85 -18.64 16.99
C ILE A 270 -44.77 -17.79 17.68
N ALA A 271 -43.62 -17.53 17.06
CA ALA A 271 -42.63 -16.64 17.68
C ALA A 271 -42.99 -15.16 17.60
N ALA A 272 -43.64 -14.70 16.53
CA ALA A 272 -44.14 -13.32 16.48
C ALA A 272 -45.26 -13.13 17.51
N TYR A 273 -46.13 -14.13 17.67
CA TYR A 273 -47.14 -14.17 18.73
C TYR A 273 -46.52 -14.18 20.12
N LEU A 274 -45.54 -15.06 20.39
CA LEU A 274 -44.86 -15.15 21.68
C LEU A 274 -44.05 -13.87 21.98
N ALA A 275 -43.36 -13.30 21.00
CA ALA A 275 -42.69 -12.01 21.14
C ALA A 275 -43.69 -10.90 21.45
N GLU A 276 -44.86 -10.88 20.79
CA GLU A 276 -45.94 -9.94 21.08
C GLU A 276 -46.51 -10.13 22.49
N GLN A 277 -46.70 -11.37 22.97
CA GLN A 277 -47.14 -11.62 24.34
C GLN A 277 -46.09 -11.17 25.37
N VAL A 278 -44.81 -11.52 25.16
CA VAL A 278 -43.70 -11.10 26.03
C VAL A 278 -43.61 -9.57 26.08
N VAL A 279 -43.70 -8.88 24.94
CA VAL A 279 -43.65 -7.42 24.90
C VAL A 279 -44.91 -6.77 25.50
N ASN A 280 -46.09 -7.41 25.42
CA ASN A 280 -47.32 -6.91 26.03
C ASN A 280 -47.38 -7.11 27.54
N ASP A 281 -46.67 -8.11 28.09
CA ASP A 281 -46.53 -8.33 29.54
C ASP A 281 -45.54 -7.35 30.20
N LEU A 282 -44.72 -6.63 29.41
CA LEU A 282 -43.81 -5.63 29.92
C LEU A 282 -44.53 -4.37 30.40
N ASP A 283 -43.99 -3.73 31.43
CA ASP A 283 -44.39 -2.39 31.80
C ASP A 283 -44.10 -1.39 30.67
N ALA A 284 -44.85 -0.28 30.66
CA ALA A 284 -44.80 0.70 29.58
C ALA A 284 -43.40 1.29 29.37
N ASP A 285 -42.62 1.50 30.43
CA ASP A 285 -41.28 2.10 30.33
C ASP A 285 -40.27 1.10 29.72
N THR A 286 -40.34 -0.17 30.10
CA THR A 286 -39.48 -1.23 29.54
C THR A 286 -39.80 -1.52 28.06
N ARG A 287 -41.09 -1.55 27.71
CA ARG A 287 -41.52 -1.69 26.30
C ARG A 287 -41.03 -0.53 25.44
N ASP A 288 -41.15 0.70 25.94
CA ASP A 288 -40.66 1.90 25.26
C ASP A 288 -39.15 1.85 25.01
N LEU A 289 -38.36 1.39 25.99
CA LEU A 289 -36.91 1.20 25.86
C LEU A 289 -36.57 0.27 24.70
N LEU A 290 -37.16 -0.93 24.68
CA LEU A 290 -36.87 -1.95 23.67
C LEU A 290 -37.23 -1.46 22.26
N LEU A 291 -38.41 -0.85 22.10
CA LEU A 291 -38.87 -0.36 20.80
C LEU A 291 -37.95 0.74 20.26
N ARG A 292 -37.66 1.77 21.06
CA ARG A 292 -36.91 2.94 20.62
C ARG A 292 -35.41 2.71 20.40
N THR A 293 -34.86 1.63 20.94
CA THR A 293 -33.44 1.29 20.79
C THR A 293 -33.20 0.12 19.83
N SER A 294 -34.26 -0.53 19.34
CA SER A 294 -34.19 -1.67 18.41
C SER A 294 -33.47 -1.37 17.08
N LEU A 295 -33.39 -0.10 16.69
CA LEU A 295 -32.73 0.40 15.47
C LEU A 295 -31.21 0.57 15.61
N LEU A 296 -30.68 0.40 16.82
CA LEU A 296 -29.26 0.55 17.13
C LEU A 296 -28.54 -0.79 17.02
N GLU A 297 -27.40 -0.83 16.33
CA GLU A 297 -26.58 -2.04 16.21
C GLU A 297 -25.92 -2.43 17.54
N ARG A 298 -25.62 -1.43 18.36
CA ARG A 298 -25.11 -1.53 19.73
C ARG A 298 -25.74 -0.45 20.59
N VAL A 299 -26.07 -0.79 21.82
CA VAL A 299 -26.72 0.12 22.77
C VAL A 299 -26.02 0.06 24.13
N ASN A 300 -25.81 1.22 24.73
CA ASN A 300 -25.46 1.35 26.14
C ASN A 300 -26.47 2.31 26.82
N ALA A 301 -26.37 2.47 28.14
CA ALA A 301 -27.29 3.32 28.87
C ALA A 301 -27.32 4.77 28.35
N ALA A 302 -26.16 5.39 28.14
CA ALA A 302 -26.04 6.79 27.71
C ALA A 302 -26.62 7.04 26.30
N LEU A 303 -26.38 6.12 25.35
CA LEU A 303 -26.94 6.20 24.01
C LEU A 303 -28.45 5.95 24.02
N ALA A 304 -28.92 4.97 24.80
CA ALA A 304 -30.35 4.71 24.96
C ALA A 304 -31.07 5.94 25.52
N ASP A 305 -30.51 6.58 26.53
CA ASP A 305 -31.01 7.81 27.13
C ASP A 305 -31.07 8.97 26.13
N ALA A 306 -30.03 9.16 25.32
CA ALA A 306 -30.00 10.19 24.28
C ALA A 306 -31.04 9.95 23.17
N VAL A 307 -31.21 8.70 22.73
CA VAL A 307 -32.16 8.33 21.67
C VAL A 307 -33.61 8.41 22.17
N ARG A 308 -33.86 7.97 23.41
CA ARG A 308 -35.19 8.02 24.05
C ARG A 308 -35.55 9.39 24.59
N GLN A 309 -34.55 10.23 24.88
CA GLN A 309 -34.66 11.47 25.65
C GLN A 309 -35.17 11.24 27.07
N ARG A 310 -34.54 10.28 27.76
CA ARG A 310 -34.81 9.89 29.16
C ARG A 310 -33.49 9.66 29.89
N ASP A 311 -33.54 9.39 31.18
CA ASP A 311 -32.38 9.13 32.07
C ASP A 311 -32.52 7.81 32.87
N ASP A 312 -33.52 7.00 32.52
CA ASP A 312 -33.86 5.76 33.21
C ASP A 312 -33.34 4.49 32.51
N SER A 313 -32.68 4.62 31.34
CA SER A 313 -32.35 3.47 30.50
C SER A 313 -31.36 2.52 31.19
N GLY A 314 -30.42 3.03 31.99
CA GLY A 314 -29.51 2.18 32.76
C GLY A 314 -30.22 1.25 33.73
N ARG A 315 -31.22 1.76 34.48
CA ARG A 315 -32.04 0.97 35.41
C ARG A 315 -32.91 -0.04 34.67
N LEU A 316 -33.48 0.35 33.52
CA LEU A 316 -34.33 -0.51 32.72
C LEU A 316 -33.53 -1.62 32.03
N LEU A 317 -32.33 -1.32 31.51
CA LEU A 317 -31.41 -2.34 30.96
C LEU A 317 -30.98 -3.36 32.02
N ALA A 318 -30.73 -2.92 33.26
CA ALA A 318 -30.41 -3.83 34.36
C ALA A 318 -31.60 -4.75 34.73
N ARG A 319 -32.85 -4.28 34.60
CA ARG A 319 -34.06 -5.13 34.80
C ARG A 319 -34.24 -6.15 33.69
N LEU A 320 -33.74 -5.84 32.49
CA LEU A 320 -33.75 -6.74 31.34
C LEU A 320 -32.67 -7.82 31.43
N GLU A 321 -31.95 -7.96 32.55
CA GLU A 321 -31.02 -9.08 32.74
C GLU A 321 -31.71 -10.43 32.51
N HIS A 322 -32.95 -10.63 32.97
CA HIS A 322 -33.69 -11.89 32.74
C HIS A 322 -34.04 -12.17 31.26
N PHE A 323 -33.94 -11.19 30.36
CA PHE A 323 -34.10 -11.37 28.90
C PHE A 323 -32.85 -12.00 28.23
N HIS A 324 -32.20 -12.92 28.97
CA HIS A 324 -30.95 -13.57 28.59
C HIS A 324 -31.03 -14.23 27.21
N GLY A 325 -30.32 -13.65 26.23
CA GLY A 325 -30.23 -14.20 24.88
C GLY A 325 -31.05 -13.45 23.82
N LEU A 326 -31.94 -12.54 24.24
CA LEU A 326 -32.55 -11.52 23.39
C LEU A 326 -31.80 -10.19 23.45
N LEU A 327 -31.17 -9.89 24.60
CA LEU A 327 -30.14 -8.86 24.77
C LEU A 327 -28.82 -9.55 25.09
N VAL A 328 -27.79 -9.29 24.28
CA VAL A 328 -26.48 -9.94 24.36
C VAL A 328 -25.42 -8.89 24.74
N PRO A 329 -24.69 -9.06 25.85
CA PRO A 329 -23.59 -8.17 26.21
C PRO A 329 -22.43 -8.32 25.21
N LEU A 330 -21.80 -7.21 24.85
CA LEU A 330 -20.67 -7.13 23.91
C LEU A 330 -19.32 -7.00 24.61
N ASP A 331 -19.31 -6.72 25.90
CA ASP A 331 -18.12 -6.51 26.73
C ASP A 331 -18.23 -7.22 28.08
N GLY A 332 -17.08 -7.41 28.74
CA GLY A 332 -17.00 -8.07 30.05
C GLY A 332 -17.66 -7.26 31.17
N GLU A 333 -17.62 -5.92 31.06
CA GLU A 333 -18.25 -4.98 32.01
C GLU A 333 -19.77 -4.84 31.80
N ARG A 334 -20.33 -5.45 30.74
CA ARG A 334 -21.75 -5.40 30.38
C ARG A 334 -22.30 -3.97 30.23
N GLU A 335 -21.51 -3.05 29.67
CA GLU A 335 -21.99 -1.71 29.36
C GLU A 335 -22.65 -1.65 27.98
N TRP A 336 -22.14 -2.45 27.04
CA TRP A 336 -22.62 -2.50 25.67
C TRP A 336 -23.45 -3.76 25.42
N PHE A 337 -24.61 -3.57 24.79
CA PHE A 337 -25.54 -4.64 24.45
C PHE A 337 -25.89 -4.62 22.98
N ARG A 338 -26.28 -5.79 22.46
CA ARG A 338 -26.85 -5.96 21.13
C ARG A 338 -28.13 -6.79 21.22
N TYR A 339 -29.15 -6.38 20.48
CA TYR A 339 -30.36 -7.17 20.32
C TYR A 339 -30.13 -8.42 19.48
N HIS A 340 -30.81 -9.50 19.82
CA HIS A 340 -30.92 -10.64 18.93
C HIS A 340 -31.63 -10.20 17.64
N PRO A 341 -31.10 -10.50 16.43
CA PRO A 341 -31.61 -9.95 15.17
C PRO A 341 -33.12 -10.12 14.96
N LEU A 342 -33.67 -11.31 15.21
CA LEU A 342 -35.12 -11.53 15.09
C LEU A 342 -35.97 -10.71 16.04
N PHE A 343 -35.45 -10.46 17.24
CA PHE A 343 -36.17 -9.67 18.22
C PHE A 343 -36.08 -8.19 17.87
N ALA A 344 -34.91 -7.74 17.38
CA ALA A 344 -34.77 -6.41 16.81
C ALA A 344 -35.73 -6.21 15.62
N ASP A 345 -35.77 -7.13 14.66
CA ASP A 345 -36.65 -7.08 13.49
C ASP A 345 -38.14 -7.00 13.91
N PHE A 346 -38.56 -7.84 14.87
CA PHE A 346 -39.90 -7.80 15.42
C PHE A 346 -40.20 -6.45 16.10
N LEU A 347 -39.29 -5.95 16.93
CA LEU A 347 -39.44 -4.65 17.60
C LEU A 347 -39.47 -3.49 16.60
N GLN A 348 -38.69 -3.55 15.52
CA GLN A 348 -38.70 -2.54 14.45
C GLN A 348 -40.02 -2.57 13.69
N GLN A 349 -40.55 -3.75 13.36
CA GLN A 349 -41.88 -3.88 12.76
C GLN A 349 -42.99 -3.36 13.69
N LEU A 350 -42.86 -3.63 14.99
CA LEU A 350 -43.80 -3.14 16.01
C LEU A 350 -43.70 -1.61 16.15
N LEU A 351 -42.49 -1.05 16.12
CA LEU A 351 -42.24 0.38 16.12
C LEU A 351 -42.85 1.05 14.89
N ASP A 352 -42.65 0.49 13.69
CA ASP A 352 -43.21 1.04 12.46
C ASP A 352 -44.75 0.97 12.44
N ARG A 353 -45.33 -0.09 13.01
CA ARG A 353 -46.78 -0.26 13.14
C ARG A 353 -47.41 0.68 14.16
N ASP A 354 -46.86 0.72 15.37
CA ASP A 354 -47.43 1.44 16.51
C ASP A 354 -47.04 2.94 16.49
N HIS A 355 -45.88 3.28 15.91
CA HIS A 355 -45.30 4.63 15.85
C HIS A 355 -44.68 4.95 14.47
N PRO A 356 -45.48 4.97 13.38
CA PRO A 356 -44.97 5.20 12.03
C PRO A 356 -44.19 6.51 11.91
N GLY A 357 -43.02 6.44 11.28
CA GLY A 357 -42.11 7.58 11.08
C GLY A 357 -41.17 7.87 12.27
N GLN A 358 -41.34 7.21 13.41
CA GLN A 358 -40.49 7.45 14.57
C GLN A 358 -39.04 6.96 14.35
N ALA A 359 -38.84 5.94 13.52
CA ALA A 359 -37.51 5.41 13.19
C ALA A 359 -36.54 6.47 12.65
N VAL A 360 -37.04 7.36 11.78
CA VAL A 360 -36.28 8.49 11.22
C VAL A 360 -35.73 9.38 12.34
N HIS A 361 -36.59 9.76 13.30
CA HIS A 361 -36.18 10.62 14.42
C HIS A 361 -35.20 9.92 15.38
N LEU A 362 -35.35 8.62 15.59
CA LEU A 362 -34.43 7.86 16.45
C LEU A 362 -33.03 7.76 15.82
N HIS A 363 -32.95 7.53 14.52
CA HIS A 363 -31.69 7.57 13.78
C HIS A 363 -31.03 8.96 13.81
N GLN A 364 -31.81 10.04 13.67
CA GLN A 364 -31.28 11.41 13.81
C GLN A 364 -30.70 11.68 15.20
N ARG A 365 -31.33 11.17 16.27
CA ARG A 365 -30.81 11.32 17.64
C ARG A 365 -29.55 10.50 17.86
N ALA A 366 -29.53 9.26 17.36
CA ALA A 366 -28.34 8.41 17.42
C ALA A 366 -27.17 9.08 16.68
N ALA A 367 -27.41 9.64 15.49
CA ALA A 367 -26.40 10.36 14.73
C ALA A 367 -25.80 11.54 15.51
N ARG A 368 -26.65 12.32 16.21
CA ARG A 368 -26.20 13.42 17.08
C ARG A 368 -25.31 12.95 18.20
N TRP A 369 -25.73 11.91 18.92
CA TRP A 369 -24.95 11.34 20.01
C TRP A 369 -23.60 10.80 19.53
N PHE A 370 -23.58 10.02 18.45
CA PHE A 370 -22.32 9.51 17.88
C PHE A 370 -21.41 10.64 17.39
N GLY A 371 -21.98 11.70 16.80
CA GLY A 371 -21.25 12.89 16.38
C GLY A 371 -20.63 13.67 17.54
N GLU A 372 -21.30 13.75 18.69
CA GLU A 372 -20.79 14.38 19.91
C GLU A 372 -19.66 13.55 20.56
N HIS A 373 -19.72 12.22 20.42
CA HIS A 373 -18.72 11.29 20.96
C HIS A 373 -17.62 10.92 19.94
N GLN A 374 -17.49 11.67 18.84
CA GLN A 374 -16.46 11.51 17.80
C GLN A 374 -16.47 10.15 17.07
N HIS A 375 -17.59 9.42 17.09
CA HIS A 375 -17.78 8.20 16.31
C HIS A 375 -18.33 8.56 14.92
N LEU A 376 -17.45 9.07 14.06
CA LEU A 376 -17.82 9.65 12.75
C LEU A 376 -18.58 8.66 11.84
N ALA A 377 -18.11 7.42 11.73
CA ALA A 377 -18.72 6.42 10.84
C ALA A 377 -20.17 6.09 11.26
N ASP A 378 -20.38 5.83 12.54
CA ASP A 378 -21.72 5.59 13.10
C ASP A 378 -22.62 6.83 12.92
N ALA A 379 -22.07 8.04 13.14
CA ALA A 379 -22.81 9.29 12.97
C ALA A 379 -23.30 9.51 11.53
N VAL A 380 -22.41 9.33 10.54
CA VAL A 380 -22.75 9.47 9.11
C VAL A 380 -23.77 8.41 8.69
N ARG A 381 -23.58 7.16 9.11
CA ARG A 381 -24.48 6.05 8.79
C ARG A 381 -25.89 6.26 9.36
N HIS A 382 -26.00 6.64 10.62
CA HIS A 382 -27.29 6.94 11.23
C HIS A 382 -27.93 8.21 10.66
N ALA A 383 -27.16 9.24 10.32
CA ALA A 383 -27.71 10.43 9.67
C ALA A 383 -28.26 10.10 8.26
N ALA A 384 -27.59 9.23 7.50
CA ALA A 384 -28.08 8.75 6.21
C ALA A 384 -29.36 7.91 6.35
N ARG A 385 -29.42 6.96 7.31
CA ARG A 385 -30.63 6.17 7.61
C ARG A 385 -31.79 7.03 8.15
N GLY A 386 -31.48 8.14 8.81
CA GLY A 386 -32.45 9.11 9.33
C GLY A 386 -32.87 10.19 8.32
N ASP A 387 -32.65 9.97 7.02
CA ASP A 387 -32.96 10.88 5.91
C ASP A 387 -32.48 12.32 6.16
N CYS A 388 -31.28 12.45 6.74
CA CYS A 388 -30.65 13.70 7.08
C CYS A 388 -29.28 13.80 6.41
N GLY A 389 -29.29 13.81 5.06
CA GLY A 389 -28.08 13.95 4.25
C GLY A 389 -27.25 15.19 4.60
N ASP A 390 -27.91 16.31 4.91
CA ASP A 390 -27.23 17.54 5.34
C ASP A 390 -26.49 17.38 6.68
N LEU A 391 -27.09 16.65 7.63
CA LEU A 391 -26.45 16.36 8.92
C LEU A 391 -25.24 15.43 8.71
N ALA A 392 -25.38 14.40 7.87
CA ALA A 392 -24.30 13.49 7.53
C ALA A 392 -23.13 14.23 6.85
N ALA A 393 -23.43 15.12 5.90
CA ALA A 393 -22.44 15.98 5.26
C ALA A 393 -21.79 16.96 6.24
N SER A 394 -22.55 17.47 7.22
CA SER A 394 -22.00 18.36 8.26
C SER A 394 -20.96 17.67 9.13
N TYR A 395 -21.09 16.37 9.39
CA TYR A 395 -20.07 15.60 10.13
C TYR A 395 -18.79 15.44 9.32
N ILE A 396 -18.90 15.17 8.01
CA ILE A 396 -17.73 15.13 7.11
C ILE A 396 -17.06 16.50 7.04
N ALA A 397 -17.84 17.58 6.98
CA ALA A 397 -17.33 18.95 7.01
C ALA A 397 -16.57 19.25 8.31
N ARG A 398 -17.17 18.94 9.47
CA ARG A 398 -16.57 19.14 10.80
C ARG A 398 -15.32 18.30 11.05
N ALA A 399 -15.23 17.14 10.40
CA ALA A 399 -14.07 16.27 10.47
C ALA A 399 -12.96 16.66 9.46
N GLY A 400 -13.13 17.77 8.74
CA GLY A 400 -12.05 18.42 8.00
C GLY A 400 -11.92 18.02 6.54
N THR A 401 -12.96 17.46 5.92
CA THR A 401 -13.03 17.08 4.50
C THR A 401 -11.81 16.29 4.01
N TRP A 402 -10.80 16.96 3.47
CA TRP A 402 -9.53 16.38 3.01
C TRP A 402 -8.65 15.85 4.16
N GLN A 403 -8.76 16.43 5.36
CA GLN A 403 -8.02 15.99 6.55
C GLN A 403 -8.40 14.56 6.96
N LEU A 404 -9.63 14.13 6.68
CA LEU A 404 -10.08 12.76 6.92
C LEU A 404 -9.18 11.71 6.27
N LEU A 405 -8.67 12.02 5.08
CA LEU A 405 -7.78 11.11 4.38
C LEU A 405 -6.40 11.03 5.05
N LEU A 406 -5.92 12.14 5.63
CA LEU A 406 -4.66 12.16 6.38
C LEU A 406 -4.75 11.44 7.71
N THR A 407 -5.92 11.46 8.35
CA THR A 407 -6.13 10.86 9.69
C THR A 407 -6.66 9.44 9.63
N HIS A 408 -7.51 9.10 8.64
CA HIS A 408 -8.20 7.81 8.57
C HIS A 408 -7.93 7.01 7.27
N GLY A 409 -7.21 7.58 6.30
CA GLY A 409 -6.85 6.91 5.05
C GLY A 409 -7.99 6.86 4.01
N MET A 410 -7.67 6.37 2.81
CA MET A 410 -8.57 6.37 1.66
C MET A 410 -9.82 5.50 1.83
N HIS A 411 -9.67 4.32 2.44
CA HIS A 411 -10.77 3.35 2.57
C HIS A 411 -11.88 3.84 3.48
N ALA A 412 -11.53 4.43 4.62
CA ALA A 412 -12.49 4.97 5.56
C ALA A 412 -13.34 6.05 4.88
N VAL A 413 -12.70 6.96 4.14
CA VAL A 413 -13.41 8.02 3.40
C VAL A 413 -14.27 7.44 2.28
N ARG A 414 -13.77 6.46 1.52
CA ARG A 414 -14.55 5.78 0.48
C ARG A 414 -15.80 5.12 1.07
N ALA A 415 -15.69 4.48 2.24
CA ALA A 415 -16.82 3.88 2.94
C ALA A 415 -17.86 4.94 3.37
N LEU A 416 -17.41 6.07 3.92
CA LEU A 416 -18.31 7.18 4.29
C LEU A 416 -19.06 7.74 3.06
N LEU A 417 -18.37 7.93 1.94
CA LEU A 417 -18.96 8.51 0.74
C LEU A 417 -19.95 7.58 0.03
N ARG A 418 -19.90 6.25 0.26
CA ARG A 418 -20.88 5.29 -0.29
C ARG A 418 -22.31 5.50 0.22
N HIS A 419 -22.50 6.21 1.33
CA HIS A 419 -23.82 6.53 1.86
C HIS A 419 -24.53 7.68 1.13
N PHE A 420 -23.86 8.33 0.19
CA PHE A 420 -24.39 9.47 -0.55
C PHE A 420 -24.52 9.12 -2.04
N ASP A 421 -25.59 9.61 -2.67
CA ASP A 421 -25.72 9.51 -4.11
C ASP A 421 -24.79 10.51 -4.83
N HIS A 422 -24.60 10.32 -6.13
CA HIS A 422 -23.74 11.20 -6.93
C HIS A 422 -24.22 12.66 -6.94
N ARG A 423 -25.52 12.91 -6.74
CA ARG A 423 -26.09 14.26 -6.76
C ARG A 423 -25.75 15.01 -5.48
N SER A 424 -25.91 14.38 -4.31
CA SER A 424 -25.49 14.89 -3.01
C SER A 424 -24.00 15.15 -2.98
N ILE A 425 -23.16 14.23 -3.47
CA ILE A 425 -21.72 14.46 -3.54
C ILE A 425 -21.40 15.70 -4.40
N ARG A 426 -22.07 15.84 -5.56
CA ARG A 426 -21.83 16.96 -6.47
C ARG A 426 -22.31 18.31 -5.92
N ASP A 427 -23.49 18.31 -5.28
CA ASP A 427 -24.22 19.53 -4.92
C ASP A 427 -24.05 19.92 -3.43
N THR A 428 -23.32 19.14 -2.63
CA THR A 428 -22.93 19.48 -1.26
C THR A 428 -21.42 19.81 -1.18
N PRO A 429 -21.01 21.05 -0.85
CA PRO A 429 -19.61 21.49 -0.97
C PRO A 429 -18.57 20.67 -0.20
N ALA A 430 -18.90 20.23 1.02
CA ALA A 430 -17.97 19.42 1.83
C ALA A 430 -17.74 18.03 1.23
N LEU A 431 -18.80 17.37 0.75
CA LEU A 431 -18.72 16.07 0.09
C LEU A 431 -17.97 16.20 -1.24
N ASN A 432 -18.24 17.27 -1.99
CA ASN A 432 -17.57 17.58 -3.24
C ASN A 432 -16.04 17.69 -3.05
N LEU A 433 -15.57 18.48 -2.08
CA LEU A 433 -14.13 18.61 -1.79
C LEU A 433 -13.52 17.29 -1.31
N THR A 434 -14.22 16.55 -0.45
CA THR A 434 -13.76 15.26 0.06
C THR A 434 -13.57 14.27 -1.09
N GLN A 435 -14.54 14.18 -2.00
CA GLN A 435 -14.46 13.34 -3.21
C GLN A 435 -13.37 13.83 -4.17
N ALA A 436 -13.20 15.15 -4.33
CA ALA A 436 -12.15 15.71 -5.18
C ALA A 436 -10.75 15.30 -4.70
N TYR A 437 -10.51 15.36 -3.38
CA TYR A 437 -9.24 14.93 -2.82
C TYR A 437 -9.05 13.40 -2.89
N LEU A 438 -10.10 12.61 -2.72
CA LEU A 438 -10.05 11.16 -2.94
C LEU A 438 -9.64 10.83 -4.39
N HIS A 439 -10.26 11.46 -5.40
CA HIS A 439 -9.87 11.28 -6.80
C HIS A 439 -8.43 11.71 -7.07
N LEU A 440 -7.96 12.79 -6.43
CA LEU A 440 -6.56 13.22 -6.54
C LEU A 440 -5.61 12.11 -6.07
N LYS A 441 -5.88 11.51 -4.91
CA LYS A 441 -5.05 10.42 -4.36
C LYS A 441 -5.09 9.14 -5.18
N LEU A 442 -6.23 8.84 -5.81
CA LEU A 442 -6.37 7.74 -6.76
C LEU A 442 -5.70 8.01 -8.12
N GLY A 443 -5.09 9.19 -8.32
CA GLY A 443 -4.48 9.57 -9.60
C GLY A 443 -5.48 10.03 -10.67
N GLU A 444 -6.76 10.13 -10.34
CA GLU A 444 -7.85 10.50 -11.23
C GLU A 444 -7.97 12.04 -11.35
N PHE A 445 -6.89 12.69 -11.77
CA PHE A 445 -6.77 14.16 -11.74
C PHE A 445 -7.84 14.91 -12.52
N SER A 446 -8.39 14.30 -13.58
CA SER A 446 -9.47 14.90 -14.38
C SER A 446 -10.80 14.94 -13.61
N HIS A 447 -11.13 13.90 -12.85
CA HIS A 447 -12.31 13.88 -11.98
C HIS A 447 -12.14 14.85 -10.81
N ALA A 448 -10.94 14.89 -10.20
CA ALA A 448 -10.62 15.86 -9.15
C ALA A 448 -10.78 17.30 -9.65
N ARG A 449 -10.28 17.62 -10.86
CA ARG A 449 -10.39 18.95 -11.44
C ARG A 449 -11.84 19.37 -11.68
N LEU A 450 -12.66 18.46 -12.23
CA LEU A 450 -14.07 18.73 -12.50
C LEU A 450 -14.86 19.05 -11.22
N LEU A 451 -14.58 18.32 -10.13
CA LEU A 451 -15.20 18.60 -8.83
C LEU A 451 -14.74 19.94 -8.26
N LEU A 452 -13.46 20.27 -8.34
CA LEU A 452 -12.94 21.58 -7.89
C LEU A 452 -13.47 22.75 -8.72
N GLU A 453 -13.66 22.57 -10.03
CA GLU A 453 -14.35 23.54 -10.89
C GLU A 453 -15.80 23.72 -10.43
N ARG A 454 -16.52 22.60 -10.23
CA ARG A 454 -17.88 22.63 -9.67
C ARG A 454 -17.94 23.31 -8.31
N PHE A 455 -16.92 23.14 -7.46
CA PHE A 455 -16.86 23.80 -6.17
C PHE A 455 -16.84 25.32 -6.30
N ARG A 456 -16.21 25.89 -7.33
CA ARG A 456 -16.18 27.35 -7.57
C ARG A 456 -17.57 27.93 -7.85
N ASP A 457 -18.44 27.13 -8.45
CA ASP A 457 -19.78 27.55 -8.86
C ASP A 457 -20.78 27.62 -7.69
N PHE A 458 -20.40 27.17 -6.49
CA PHE A 458 -21.25 27.33 -5.30
C PHE A 458 -21.35 28.81 -4.88
N PRO A 459 -22.48 29.22 -4.27
CA PRO A 459 -22.64 30.56 -3.71
C PRO A 459 -21.55 30.87 -2.68
N ALA A 460 -21.07 32.13 -2.66
CA ALA A 460 -19.95 32.54 -1.81
C ALA A 460 -20.16 32.21 -0.32
N ALA A 461 -21.36 32.43 0.21
CA ALA A 461 -21.71 32.13 1.60
C ALA A 461 -21.52 30.65 1.99
N VAL A 462 -21.65 29.72 1.04
CA VAL A 462 -21.47 28.27 1.30
C VAL A 462 -20.02 27.84 1.08
N ARG A 463 -19.27 28.55 0.22
CA ARG A 463 -17.85 28.27 -0.03
C ARG A 463 -16.93 28.83 1.04
N GLU A 464 -17.26 29.99 1.61
CA GLU A 464 -16.42 30.74 2.54
C GLU A 464 -15.90 29.89 3.72
N PRO A 465 -16.72 29.05 4.40
CA PRO A 465 -16.23 28.19 5.48
C PRO A 465 -15.24 27.11 5.03
N LEU A 466 -15.29 26.72 3.75
CA LEU A 466 -14.45 25.68 3.14
C LEU A 466 -13.36 26.26 2.24
N GLN A 467 -13.19 27.58 2.22
CA GLN A 467 -12.25 28.27 1.34
C GLN A 467 -10.80 27.86 1.64
N ARG A 468 -10.48 27.63 2.92
CA ARG A 468 -9.20 27.08 3.36
C ARG A 468 -8.96 25.69 2.75
N ASP A 469 -9.92 24.79 2.87
CA ASP A 469 -9.81 23.40 2.39
C ASP A 469 -9.65 23.36 0.87
N TYR A 470 -10.48 24.13 0.17
CA TYR A 470 -10.40 24.31 -1.26
C TYR A 470 -9.03 24.85 -1.70
N THR A 471 -8.45 25.81 -0.97
CA THR A 471 -7.10 26.35 -1.28
C THR A 471 -6.03 25.26 -1.19
N VAL A 472 -6.08 24.43 -0.15
CA VAL A 472 -5.13 23.32 0.04
C VAL A 472 -5.29 22.25 -1.05
N VAL A 473 -6.53 21.80 -1.33
CA VAL A 473 -6.77 20.76 -2.33
C VAL A 473 -6.43 21.23 -3.74
N VAL A 474 -6.68 22.49 -4.09
CA VAL A 474 -6.23 23.08 -5.35
C VAL A 474 -4.71 23.14 -5.43
N ALA A 475 -4.02 23.56 -4.37
CA ALA A 475 -2.56 23.57 -4.35
C ALA A 475 -1.98 22.17 -4.56
N LEU A 476 -2.54 21.14 -3.90
CA LEU A 476 -2.14 19.74 -4.10
C LEU A 476 -2.36 19.27 -5.55
N LEU A 477 -3.50 19.59 -6.17
CA LEU A 477 -3.75 19.21 -7.56
C LEU A 477 -2.74 19.87 -8.50
N ARG A 478 -2.48 21.17 -8.30
CA ARG A 478 -1.55 21.94 -9.13
C ARG A 478 -0.10 21.52 -8.93
N ASP A 479 0.29 21.09 -7.73
CA ASP A 479 1.59 20.46 -7.46
C ASP A 479 1.72 19.15 -8.25
N ARG A 480 0.68 18.29 -8.18
CA ARG A 480 0.69 16.97 -8.83
C ARG A 480 0.66 17.04 -10.36
N LEU A 481 0.08 18.11 -10.92
CA LEU A 481 0.10 18.44 -12.34
C LEU A 481 1.33 19.27 -12.76
N ASP A 482 2.29 19.52 -11.85
CA ASP A 482 3.53 20.27 -12.09
C ASP A 482 3.30 21.76 -12.49
N GLU A 483 2.08 22.27 -12.30
CA GLU A 483 1.69 23.64 -12.65
C GLU A 483 2.31 24.69 -11.71
N ILE A 484 2.57 24.33 -10.45
CA ILE A 484 3.23 25.22 -9.48
C ILE A 484 4.69 25.36 -9.85
N CYS A 485 5.36 24.25 -10.16
CA CYS A 485 6.78 24.26 -10.49
C CYS A 485 7.07 24.98 -11.81
N GLY A 486 6.20 24.80 -12.82
CA GLY A 486 6.30 25.49 -14.11
C GLY A 486 6.13 27.02 -14.01
N ASN A 487 5.59 27.54 -12.91
CA ASN A 487 5.43 28.98 -12.66
C ASN A 487 6.66 29.56 -11.91
N PRO A 488 7.38 30.57 -12.47
CA PRO A 488 8.49 31.23 -11.79
C PRO A 488 8.16 31.83 -10.41
N HIS A 489 6.89 32.14 -10.15
CA HIS A 489 6.40 32.65 -8.87
C HIS A 489 5.62 31.60 -8.06
N GLY A 490 5.60 30.34 -8.50
CA GLY A 490 4.84 29.28 -7.84
C GLY A 490 5.26 29.10 -6.37
N LEU A 491 6.57 28.99 -6.10
CA LEU A 491 7.09 28.83 -4.73
C LEU A 491 6.70 30.00 -3.82
N THR A 492 6.86 31.24 -4.29
CA THR A 492 6.52 32.43 -3.48
C THR A 492 5.01 32.55 -3.26
N GLN A 493 4.20 32.17 -4.25
CA GLN A 493 2.74 32.13 -4.12
C GLN A 493 2.27 31.10 -3.08
N ILE A 494 2.77 29.87 -3.12
CA ILE A 494 2.40 28.84 -2.14
C ILE A 494 2.92 29.19 -0.75
N ALA A 495 4.14 29.73 -0.64
CA ALA A 495 4.65 30.20 0.64
C ALA A 495 3.79 31.33 1.23
N ALA A 496 3.32 32.26 0.40
CA ALA A 496 2.39 33.31 0.83
C ALA A 496 1.04 32.72 1.27
N GLN A 497 0.51 31.71 0.58
CA GLN A 497 -0.71 31.00 1.00
C GLN A 497 -0.52 30.28 2.34
N ALA A 498 0.62 29.61 2.55
CA ALA A 498 0.95 28.96 3.82
C ALA A 498 1.05 29.96 4.98
N ASN A 499 1.54 31.17 4.72
CA ASN A 499 1.63 32.24 5.73
C ASN A 499 0.31 32.97 5.98
N ALA A 500 -0.65 32.88 5.03
CA ALA A 500 -1.96 33.48 5.16
C ALA A 500 -2.94 32.62 5.97
N LEU A 501 -2.62 31.34 6.21
CA LEU A 501 -3.39 30.45 7.09
C LEU A 501 -3.10 30.78 8.57
N ASP A 502 -4.10 30.54 9.42
CA ASP A 502 -4.00 30.75 10.86
C ASP A 502 -2.84 29.96 11.48
N GLU A 503 -2.21 30.50 12.53
CA GLU A 503 -1.03 29.87 13.12
C GLU A 503 -1.30 28.46 13.67
N ASP A 504 -2.51 28.26 14.19
CA ASP A 504 -3.03 27.00 14.73
C ASP A 504 -3.45 26.01 13.65
N ASP A 505 -3.53 26.43 12.37
CA ASP A 505 -3.81 25.54 11.25
C ASP A 505 -2.55 24.75 10.83
N HIS A 506 -2.08 23.92 11.74
CA HIS A 506 -0.88 23.13 11.58
C HIS A 506 -0.92 22.17 10.38
N LEU A 507 -2.08 21.56 10.09
CA LEU A 507 -2.25 20.62 8.98
C LEU A 507 -2.26 21.34 7.62
N GLY A 508 -2.98 22.45 7.51
CA GLY A 508 -3.06 23.23 6.27
C GLY A 508 -1.70 23.84 5.93
N ARG A 509 -1.07 24.48 6.92
CA ARG A 509 0.28 25.04 6.80
C ARG A 509 1.30 23.95 6.47
N GLY A 510 1.31 22.84 7.20
CA GLY A 510 2.22 21.72 6.96
C GLY A 510 2.10 21.17 5.54
N THR A 511 0.88 21.07 5.00
CA THR A 511 0.63 20.59 3.63
C THR A 511 1.18 21.55 2.58
N LEU A 512 0.91 22.84 2.71
CA LEU A 512 1.43 23.85 1.78
C LEU A 512 2.96 23.99 1.88
N LEU A 513 3.53 23.84 3.08
CA LEU A 513 4.99 23.81 3.26
C LEU A 513 5.63 22.57 2.64
N CYS A 514 4.95 21.42 2.61
CA CYS A 514 5.40 20.25 1.83
C CYS A 514 5.46 20.58 0.34
N ILE A 515 4.47 21.30 -0.20
CA ILE A 515 4.44 21.74 -1.60
C ILE A 515 5.57 22.76 -1.87
N CYS A 516 5.87 23.65 -0.91
CA CYS A 516 7.05 24.52 -1.01
C CYS A 516 8.35 23.71 -1.08
N ALA A 517 8.46 22.63 -0.29
CA ALA A 517 9.64 21.75 -0.31
C ALA A 517 9.78 21.02 -1.66
N THR A 518 8.72 20.41 -2.19
CA THR A 518 8.73 19.75 -3.51
C THR A 518 9.04 20.73 -4.63
N THR A 519 8.41 21.91 -4.61
CA THR A 519 8.66 22.96 -5.61
C THR A 519 10.11 23.44 -5.56
N ALA A 520 10.67 23.65 -4.37
CA ALA A 520 12.07 24.05 -4.21
C ALA A 520 13.04 22.94 -4.68
N LEU A 521 12.75 21.66 -4.41
CA LEU A 521 13.51 20.53 -4.93
C LEU A 521 13.51 20.52 -6.47
N ALA A 522 12.34 20.69 -7.07
CA ALA A 522 12.18 20.71 -8.51
C ALA A 522 12.88 21.92 -9.17
N GLN A 523 13.01 23.04 -8.45
CA GLN A 523 13.80 24.22 -8.83
C GLN A 523 15.31 24.11 -8.54
N GLY A 524 15.75 23.03 -7.91
CA GLY A 524 17.16 22.81 -7.55
C GLY A 524 17.62 23.61 -6.34
N GLY A 525 16.71 24.25 -5.60
CA GLY A 525 17.00 24.98 -4.37
C GLY A 525 17.05 24.06 -3.15
N PHE A 526 18.03 23.15 -3.07
CA PHE A 526 18.04 22.09 -2.04
C PHE A 526 18.10 22.62 -0.60
N ALA A 527 18.84 23.70 -0.35
CA ALA A 527 18.87 24.35 0.97
C ALA A 527 17.52 25.00 1.34
N VAL A 528 16.78 25.51 0.33
CA VAL A 528 15.44 26.08 0.53
C VAL A 528 14.43 24.96 0.77
N ALA A 529 14.53 23.87 0.02
CA ALA A 529 13.72 22.68 0.21
C ALA A 529 13.91 22.07 1.61
N GLU A 530 15.15 21.97 2.09
CA GLU A 530 15.46 21.50 3.44
C GLU A 530 14.74 22.34 4.52
N ARG A 531 14.79 23.67 4.40
CA ARG A 531 14.10 24.57 5.33
C ARG A 531 12.59 24.37 5.33
N TYR A 532 11.98 24.27 4.15
CA TYR A 532 10.53 24.05 4.05
C TYR A 532 10.12 22.65 4.51
N ALA A 533 10.91 21.61 4.22
CA ALA A 533 10.65 20.25 4.66
C ALA A 533 10.70 20.13 6.20
N LEU A 534 11.67 20.78 6.85
CA LEU A 534 11.73 20.84 8.32
C LEU A 534 10.52 21.57 8.91
N ALA A 535 10.18 22.74 8.38
CA ALA A 535 9.01 23.49 8.82
C ALA A 535 7.69 22.71 8.61
N ALA A 536 7.58 22.01 7.48
CA ALA A 536 6.43 21.16 7.18
C ALA A 536 6.32 19.99 8.16
N ARG A 537 7.42 19.29 8.44
CA ARG A 537 7.45 18.19 9.40
C ARG A 537 7.00 18.64 10.79
N ASP A 538 7.53 19.77 11.26
CA ASP A 538 7.22 20.28 12.59
C ASP A 538 5.75 20.73 12.68
N ALA A 539 5.22 21.37 11.64
CA ALA A 539 3.80 21.72 11.55
C ALA A 539 2.92 20.45 11.54
N MET A 540 3.25 19.44 10.74
CA MET A 540 2.48 18.20 10.66
C MET A 540 2.45 17.44 11.99
N HIS A 541 3.56 17.36 12.72
CA HIS A 541 3.58 16.77 14.06
C HIS A 541 2.70 17.52 15.04
N ARG A 542 2.74 18.86 15.05
CA ARG A 542 1.84 19.66 15.90
C ARG A 542 0.36 19.49 15.52
N GLY A 543 0.09 19.27 14.24
CA GLY A 543 -1.24 18.94 13.72
C GLY A 543 -1.68 17.50 13.97
N GLY A 544 -0.86 16.66 14.61
CA GLY A 544 -1.18 15.26 14.88
C GLY A 544 -1.16 14.35 13.64
N SER A 545 -0.51 14.75 12.55
CA SER A 545 -0.38 13.94 11.34
C SER A 545 1.03 13.40 11.18
N ASP A 546 1.27 12.20 11.69
CA ASP A 546 2.52 11.48 11.49
C ASP A 546 2.71 11.07 10.01
N LEU A 547 1.61 10.85 9.29
CA LEU A 547 1.63 10.62 7.84
C LEU A 547 2.19 11.84 7.10
N GLY A 548 1.67 13.03 7.38
CA GLY A 548 2.16 14.28 6.80
C GLY A 548 3.62 14.56 7.17
N ALA A 549 4.02 14.27 8.40
CA ALA A 549 5.40 14.42 8.85
C ALA A 549 6.35 13.44 8.11
N SER A 550 5.89 12.21 7.88
CA SER A 550 6.63 11.19 7.11
C SER A 550 6.82 11.61 5.65
N GLN A 551 5.82 12.24 5.03
CA GLN A 551 5.97 12.84 3.70
C GLN A 551 7.02 13.95 3.67
N ALA A 552 7.02 14.84 4.66
CA ALA A 552 8.03 15.89 4.78
C ALA A 552 9.46 15.33 4.93
N LEU A 553 9.62 14.19 5.63
CA LEU A 553 10.91 13.50 5.75
C LEU A 553 11.43 12.99 4.40
N LEU A 554 10.57 12.55 3.48
CA LEU A 554 11.02 12.14 2.13
C LEU A 554 11.65 13.31 1.37
N TRP A 555 11.06 14.50 1.46
CA TRP A 555 11.60 15.71 0.80
C TRP A 555 12.87 16.21 1.46
N LEU A 556 12.94 16.13 2.79
CA LEU A 556 14.17 16.41 3.53
C LEU A 556 15.30 15.45 3.11
N GLY A 557 15.01 14.16 3.02
CA GLY A 557 15.96 13.15 2.58
C GLY A 557 16.44 13.40 1.15
N GLN A 558 15.54 13.75 0.22
CA GLN A 558 15.94 14.11 -1.16
C GLN A 558 16.82 15.36 -1.22
N SER A 559 16.58 16.33 -0.33
CA SER A 559 17.44 17.51 -0.22
C SER A 559 18.84 17.12 0.24
N PHE A 560 18.95 16.26 1.26
CA PHE A 560 20.23 15.70 1.71
C PHE A 560 20.95 14.88 0.63
N PHE A 561 20.20 14.07 -0.14
CA PHE A 561 20.74 13.26 -1.21
C PHE A 561 21.52 14.11 -2.22
N TYR A 562 20.90 15.15 -2.77
CA TYR A 562 21.54 15.99 -3.80
C TYR A 562 22.66 16.86 -3.25
N ARG A 563 22.60 17.23 -1.96
CA ARG A 563 23.69 17.91 -1.24
C ARG A 563 24.84 16.97 -0.83
N GLY A 564 24.79 15.70 -1.20
CA GLY A 564 25.85 14.71 -0.95
C GLY A 564 25.83 14.09 0.45
N ARG A 565 24.77 14.31 1.24
CA ARG A 565 24.60 13.78 2.60
C ARG A 565 23.81 12.46 2.58
N LEU A 566 24.36 11.44 1.91
CA LEU A 566 23.64 10.17 1.67
C LEU A 566 23.24 9.42 2.95
N GLY A 567 24.03 9.50 4.03
CA GLY A 567 23.68 8.89 5.31
C GLY A 567 22.47 9.54 5.98
N ASP A 568 22.36 10.87 5.90
CA ASP A 568 21.21 11.60 6.42
C ASP A 568 19.96 11.34 5.57
N ALA A 569 20.13 11.27 4.24
CA ALA A 569 19.06 10.88 3.32
C ALA A 569 18.48 9.50 3.65
N GLU A 570 19.35 8.50 3.80
CA GLU A 570 18.96 7.12 4.18
C GLU A 570 18.22 7.08 5.52
N THR A 571 18.67 7.87 6.49
CA THR A 571 18.04 7.98 7.81
C THR A 571 16.62 8.55 7.69
N CYS A 572 16.42 9.62 6.93
CA CYS A 572 15.11 10.20 6.67
C CYS A 572 14.16 9.20 6.00
N TYR A 573 14.60 8.47 4.97
CA TYR A 573 13.76 7.48 4.28
C TYR A 573 13.37 6.32 5.19
N ARG A 574 14.31 5.78 5.97
CA ARG A 574 14.01 4.71 6.93
C ARG A 574 13.04 5.17 8.01
N GLN A 575 13.16 6.40 8.49
CA GLN A 575 12.22 6.95 9.46
C GLN A 575 10.81 7.06 8.87
N ALA A 576 10.67 7.56 7.64
CA ALA A 576 9.37 7.63 6.96
C ALA A 576 8.76 6.24 6.72
N LEU A 577 9.57 5.26 6.31
CA LEU A 577 9.12 3.88 6.10
C LEU A 577 8.73 3.17 7.40
N HIS A 578 9.47 3.39 8.50
CA HIS A 578 9.13 2.80 9.80
C HIS A 578 7.73 3.20 10.26
N TRP A 579 7.31 4.44 10.00
CA TRP A 579 5.93 4.87 10.27
C TRP A 579 4.92 4.16 9.41
N CYS A 580 5.17 4.01 8.11
CA CYS A 580 4.28 3.28 7.19
C CYS A 580 4.06 1.83 7.66
N THR A 581 5.08 1.16 8.20
CA THR A 581 4.93 -0.20 8.74
C THR A 581 4.05 -0.30 9.99
N ARG A 582 3.92 0.79 10.78
CA ARG A 582 3.09 0.83 12.00
C ARG A 582 1.63 1.13 11.70
N THR A 583 1.39 1.89 10.64
CA THR A 583 0.05 2.26 10.18
C THR A 583 -0.07 1.93 8.68
N PRO A 584 0.00 0.64 8.31
CA PRO A 584 -0.02 0.20 6.90
C PRO A 584 -1.35 0.52 6.19
N GLN A 585 -2.27 1.14 6.92
CA GLN A 585 -3.64 1.37 6.52
C GLN A 585 -3.87 2.77 5.94
N LEU A 586 -2.89 3.68 6.11
CA LEU A 586 -3.06 5.10 5.88
C LEU A 586 -2.58 5.57 4.50
N ASP A 587 -1.42 5.12 3.98
CA ASP A 587 -0.99 5.47 2.60
C ASP A 587 0.15 4.58 2.07
N ARG A 588 -0.15 3.65 1.15
CA ARG A 588 0.87 2.83 0.47
C ARG A 588 1.69 3.60 -0.56
N VAL A 589 1.15 4.69 -1.09
CA VAL A 589 1.86 5.51 -2.07
C VAL A 589 3.06 6.18 -1.41
N LEU A 590 2.92 6.55 -0.13
CA LEU A 590 4.02 7.07 0.66
C LEU A 590 5.10 6.01 0.92
N GLU A 591 4.70 4.78 1.25
CA GLU A 591 5.63 3.65 1.44
C GLU A 591 6.41 3.33 0.16
N ALA A 592 5.72 3.28 -0.98
CA ALA A 592 6.35 3.08 -2.27
C ALA A 592 7.31 4.23 -2.63
N ALA A 593 6.90 5.49 -2.39
CA ALA A 593 7.78 6.63 -2.59
C ALA A 593 9.05 6.54 -1.72
N GLY A 594 8.91 6.22 -0.44
CA GLY A 594 10.05 6.02 0.45
C GLY A 594 10.98 4.88 -0.01
N SER A 595 10.41 3.79 -0.50
CA SER A 595 11.15 2.62 -1.01
C SER A 595 11.92 2.95 -2.28
N CYS A 596 11.33 3.67 -3.24
CA CYS A 596 12.02 4.16 -4.44
C CYS A 596 13.21 5.08 -4.10
N LEU A 597 13.03 6.00 -3.16
CA LEU A 597 14.10 6.93 -2.77
C LEU A 597 15.19 6.25 -1.96
N LEU A 598 14.85 5.23 -1.16
CA LEU A 598 15.83 4.38 -0.49
C LEU A 598 16.61 3.54 -1.51
N ALA A 599 15.92 2.95 -2.49
CA ALA A 599 16.55 2.21 -3.60
C ALA A 599 17.58 3.07 -4.34
N GLN A 600 17.27 4.35 -4.57
CA GLN A 600 18.23 5.31 -5.15
C GLN A 600 19.53 5.40 -4.33
N VAL A 601 19.45 5.45 -3.00
CA VAL A 601 20.64 5.47 -2.12
C VAL A 601 21.41 4.14 -2.20
N HIS A 602 20.71 3.00 -2.21
CA HIS A 602 21.35 1.69 -2.38
C HIS A 602 22.08 1.58 -3.72
N TYR A 603 21.46 2.05 -4.80
CA TYR A 603 22.04 2.07 -6.13
C TYR A 603 23.30 2.96 -6.20
N GLU A 604 23.25 4.19 -5.65
CA GLU A 604 24.43 5.07 -5.56
C GLU A 604 25.60 4.41 -4.82
N ARG A 605 25.30 3.61 -3.79
CA ARG A 605 26.28 2.83 -3.03
C ARG A 605 26.69 1.50 -3.66
N GLY A 606 26.19 1.19 -4.86
CA GLY A 606 26.51 -0.05 -5.58
C GLY A 606 25.88 -1.31 -4.98
N ARG A 607 24.85 -1.16 -4.14
CA ARG A 607 24.05 -2.27 -3.60
C ARG A 607 22.87 -2.54 -4.55
N HIS A 608 23.17 -3.16 -5.69
CA HIS A 608 22.21 -3.29 -6.80
C HIS A 608 21.04 -4.23 -6.49
N ASP A 609 21.30 -5.35 -5.79
CA ASP A 609 20.25 -6.30 -5.41
C ASP A 609 19.26 -5.66 -4.43
N ASP A 610 19.76 -5.05 -3.34
CA ASP A 610 18.94 -4.30 -2.38
C ASP A 610 18.09 -3.21 -3.07
N ALA A 611 18.67 -2.51 -4.05
CA ALA A 611 17.97 -1.48 -4.79
C ALA A 611 16.85 -2.06 -5.66
N ALA A 612 17.09 -3.20 -6.33
CA ALA A 612 16.10 -3.85 -7.17
C ALA A 612 14.91 -4.40 -6.35
N ASP A 613 15.19 -5.02 -5.20
CA ASP A 613 14.18 -5.59 -4.31
C ASP A 613 13.22 -4.52 -3.76
N LEU A 614 13.74 -3.34 -3.43
CA LEU A 614 12.94 -2.21 -2.96
C LEU A 614 12.17 -1.51 -4.10
N LEU A 615 12.78 -1.41 -5.28
CA LEU A 615 12.26 -0.57 -6.37
C LEU A 615 11.11 -1.23 -7.14
N HIS A 616 11.22 -2.53 -7.44
CA HIS A 616 10.28 -3.21 -8.34
C HIS A 616 8.81 -3.16 -7.88
N PRO A 617 8.45 -3.58 -6.65
CA PRO A 617 7.06 -3.50 -6.19
C PRO A 617 6.59 -2.05 -5.96
N ALA A 618 7.51 -1.15 -5.62
CA ALA A 618 7.20 0.24 -5.31
C ALA A 618 6.87 1.06 -6.56
N LEU A 619 7.64 0.88 -7.64
CA LEU A 619 7.47 1.64 -8.88
C LEU A 619 6.11 1.35 -9.53
N GLU A 620 5.72 0.07 -9.61
CA GLU A 620 4.42 -0.34 -10.16
C GLU A 620 3.24 0.35 -9.44
N LEU A 621 3.32 0.46 -8.11
CA LEU A 621 2.30 1.14 -7.33
C LEU A 621 2.25 2.65 -7.64
N LEU A 622 3.42 3.31 -7.73
CA LEU A 622 3.49 4.75 -8.01
C LEU A 622 2.97 5.13 -9.41
N GLU A 623 3.13 4.23 -10.38
CA GLU A 623 2.62 4.43 -11.75
C GLU A 623 1.09 4.50 -11.78
N GLN A 624 0.42 3.69 -10.95
CA GLN A 624 -1.03 3.56 -10.89
C GLN A 624 -1.72 4.62 -10.01
N HIS A 625 -0.97 5.36 -9.19
CA HIS A 625 -1.51 6.28 -8.17
C HIS A 625 -0.91 7.69 -8.27
N ASP A 626 -1.08 8.51 -7.23
CA ASP A 626 -0.59 9.88 -7.15
C ASP A 626 0.94 10.01 -6.97
N GLY A 627 1.77 9.18 -7.62
CA GLY A 627 3.23 9.33 -7.58
C GLY A 627 3.70 10.74 -7.97
N SER A 628 4.65 11.32 -7.22
CA SER A 628 5.28 12.62 -7.55
C SER A 628 6.21 12.47 -8.76
N ALA A 629 6.23 13.47 -9.65
CA ALA A 629 7.11 13.49 -10.81
C ALA A 629 8.59 13.37 -10.43
N ASP A 630 9.01 13.98 -9.31
CA ASP A 630 10.40 13.92 -8.85
C ASP A 630 10.77 12.53 -8.28
N VAL A 631 9.82 11.86 -7.64
CA VAL A 631 10.01 10.48 -7.15
C VAL A 631 10.06 9.51 -8.32
N LEU A 632 9.15 9.64 -9.29
CA LEU A 632 9.16 8.86 -10.53
C LEU A 632 10.47 9.07 -11.30
N ALA A 633 10.95 10.32 -11.41
CA ALA A 633 12.23 10.61 -12.06
C ALA A 633 13.40 9.91 -11.35
N ALA A 634 13.47 9.95 -10.01
CA ALA A 634 14.50 9.25 -9.25
C ALA A 634 14.39 7.71 -9.37
N ALA A 635 13.17 7.19 -9.35
CA ALA A 635 12.88 5.77 -9.47
C ALA A 635 13.28 5.23 -10.85
N TYR A 636 12.89 5.91 -11.93
CA TYR A 636 13.23 5.51 -13.29
C TYR A 636 14.71 5.68 -13.60
N ASP A 637 15.38 6.73 -13.12
CA ASP A 637 16.84 6.87 -13.26
C ASP A 637 17.57 5.68 -12.61
N THR A 638 17.10 5.26 -11.43
CA THR A 638 17.61 4.08 -10.72
C THR A 638 17.31 2.78 -11.50
N ALA A 639 16.08 2.61 -11.98
CA ALA A 639 15.67 1.43 -12.75
C ALA A 639 16.48 1.28 -14.05
N LEU A 640 16.68 2.38 -14.79
CA LEU A 640 17.51 2.40 -15.99
C LEU A 640 18.96 2.04 -15.68
N GLY A 641 19.48 2.50 -14.55
CA GLY A 641 20.79 2.12 -14.05
C GLY A 641 20.90 0.60 -13.78
N LEU A 642 19.92 0.03 -13.09
CA LEU A 642 19.86 -1.41 -12.80
C LEU A 642 19.73 -2.25 -14.07
N GLU A 643 18.92 -1.82 -15.03
CA GLU A 643 18.77 -2.52 -16.32
C GLU A 643 20.05 -2.51 -17.14
N ARG A 644 20.86 -1.44 -17.10
CA ARG A 644 22.18 -1.40 -17.75
C ARG A 644 23.17 -2.38 -17.11
N VAL A 645 23.09 -2.56 -15.80
CA VAL A 645 23.92 -3.56 -15.08
C VAL A 645 23.49 -4.99 -15.44
N ARG A 646 22.19 -5.23 -15.63
CA ARG A 646 21.65 -6.56 -15.99
C ARG A 646 21.86 -6.92 -17.46
N ASP A 647 21.63 -5.98 -18.36
CA ASP A 647 21.71 -6.16 -19.81
C ASP A 647 22.63 -5.10 -20.44
N HIS A 648 23.88 -5.49 -20.69
CA HIS A 648 24.89 -4.62 -21.30
C HIS A 648 24.59 -4.29 -22.77
N SER A 649 23.62 -4.96 -23.40
CA SER A 649 23.19 -4.59 -24.77
C SER A 649 22.40 -3.28 -24.79
N GLY A 650 21.84 -2.87 -23.65
CA GLY A 650 20.99 -1.69 -23.51
C GLY A 650 19.56 -1.87 -24.05
N ARG A 651 19.19 -3.07 -24.53
CA ARG A 651 17.86 -3.34 -25.07
C ARG A 651 16.79 -3.29 -23.98
N SER A 652 17.04 -3.92 -22.84
CA SER A 652 16.10 -3.89 -21.70
C SER A 652 15.84 -2.45 -21.23
N ALA A 653 16.89 -1.63 -21.14
CA ALA A 653 16.78 -0.22 -20.77
C ALA A 653 15.99 0.62 -21.80
N LEU A 654 16.11 0.31 -23.11
CA LEU A 654 15.30 0.96 -24.15
C LEU A 654 13.81 0.59 -24.06
N VAL A 655 13.49 -0.66 -23.75
CA VAL A 655 12.09 -1.09 -23.51
C VAL A 655 11.52 -0.37 -22.28
N LEU A 656 12.28 -0.28 -21.19
CA LEU A 656 11.87 0.49 -20.02
C LEU A 656 11.62 1.96 -20.37
N LEU A 657 12.44 2.58 -21.23
CA LEU A 657 12.21 3.96 -21.66
C LEU A 657 10.91 4.15 -22.47
N GLU A 658 10.52 3.17 -23.28
CA GLU A 658 9.22 3.23 -23.98
C GLU A 658 8.07 3.27 -22.97
N HIS A 659 8.16 2.47 -21.90
CA HIS A 659 7.20 2.50 -20.79
C HIS A 659 7.19 3.85 -20.06
N VAL A 660 8.37 4.39 -19.74
CA VAL A 660 8.50 5.73 -19.10
C VAL A 660 7.79 6.80 -19.93
N GLU A 661 7.95 6.78 -21.26
CA GLU A 661 7.31 7.74 -22.14
C GLU A 661 5.78 7.58 -22.20
N GLN A 662 5.29 6.34 -22.17
CA GLN A 662 3.85 6.08 -22.09
C GLN A 662 3.26 6.65 -20.80
N ILE A 663 3.91 6.41 -19.66
CA ILE A 663 3.49 6.95 -18.36
C ILE A 663 3.56 8.49 -18.35
N ALA A 664 4.66 9.06 -18.83
CA ALA A 664 4.83 10.51 -18.90
C ALA A 664 3.76 11.17 -19.79
N HIS A 665 3.45 10.59 -20.95
CA HIS A 665 2.43 11.10 -21.85
C HIS A 665 1.02 10.95 -21.27
N GLY A 666 0.66 9.76 -20.77
CA GLY A 666 -0.64 9.48 -20.19
C GLY A 666 -0.98 10.40 -19.01
N ARG A 667 0.02 10.76 -18.21
CA ARG A 667 -0.12 11.66 -17.05
C ARG A 667 0.21 13.12 -17.33
N LYS A 668 0.58 13.48 -18.56
CA LYS A 668 1.00 14.83 -18.96
C LYS A 668 2.18 15.40 -18.14
N LEU A 669 3.12 14.53 -17.77
CA LEU A 669 4.32 14.89 -17.01
C LEU A 669 5.44 15.36 -17.96
N THR A 670 5.38 16.64 -18.36
CA THR A 670 6.30 17.21 -19.35
C THR A 670 7.79 17.05 -18.96
N ARG A 671 8.15 17.33 -17.70
CA ARG A 671 9.54 17.16 -17.20
C ARG A 671 10.02 15.71 -17.34
N LEU A 672 9.18 14.73 -17.00
CA LEU A 672 9.56 13.31 -17.13
C LEU A 672 9.73 12.90 -18.61
N SER A 673 8.91 13.44 -19.51
CA SER A 673 9.05 13.20 -20.96
C SER A 673 10.35 13.78 -21.52
N GLU A 674 10.77 14.95 -21.03
CA GLU A 674 12.05 15.57 -21.42
C GLU A 674 13.24 14.76 -20.86
N LEU A 675 13.17 14.30 -19.60
CA LEU A 675 14.16 13.36 -19.04
C LEU A 675 14.29 12.08 -19.85
N ALA A 676 13.17 11.46 -20.22
CA ALA A 676 13.16 10.23 -21.01
C ALA A 676 13.90 10.41 -22.36
N SER A 677 13.75 11.57 -22.99
CA SER A 677 14.49 11.89 -24.22
C SER A 677 15.99 12.01 -24.00
N ALA A 678 16.42 12.62 -22.88
CA ALA A 678 17.82 12.72 -22.50
C ALA A 678 18.44 11.34 -22.19
N TRP A 679 17.73 10.51 -21.43
CA TRP A 679 18.14 9.14 -21.10
C TRP A 679 18.22 8.26 -22.36
N ARG A 680 17.26 8.41 -23.30
CA ARG A 680 17.33 7.71 -24.59
C ARG A 680 18.59 8.10 -25.36
N LEU A 681 18.90 9.39 -25.43
CA LEU A 681 20.13 9.84 -26.11
C LEU A 681 21.38 9.26 -25.44
N MET A 682 21.44 9.24 -24.10
CA MET A 682 22.55 8.64 -23.36
C MET A 682 22.77 7.16 -23.68
N LEU A 683 21.69 6.36 -23.77
CA LEU A 683 21.75 4.94 -24.11
C LEU A 683 22.14 4.71 -25.57
N LEU A 684 21.57 5.47 -26.51
CA LEU A 684 21.92 5.35 -27.93
C LEU A 684 23.41 5.67 -28.17
N LEU A 685 24.00 6.59 -27.40
CA LEU A 685 25.44 6.93 -27.44
C LEU A 685 26.36 5.85 -26.86
N GLU A 686 25.84 4.72 -26.38
CA GLU A 686 26.63 3.52 -26.08
C GLU A 686 27.04 2.76 -27.35
N HIS A 687 26.27 2.92 -28.44
CA HIS A 687 26.52 2.29 -29.74
C HIS A 687 26.67 3.37 -30.83
N PRO A 688 27.89 3.93 -31.01
CA PRO A 688 28.14 5.00 -31.98
C PRO A 688 27.77 4.53 -33.39
N GLY A 689 27.00 5.36 -34.13
CA GLY A 689 26.55 5.04 -35.50
C GLY A 689 25.06 4.70 -35.64
N ASN A 690 24.32 4.64 -34.53
CA ASN A 690 22.87 4.47 -34.59
C ASN A 690 22.18 5.71 -35.18
N ALA A 691 21.49 5.55 -36.31
CA ALA A 691 20.78 6.62 -37.01
C ALA A 691 19.69 7.32 -36.15
N ALA A 692 19.20 6.66 -35.09
CA ALA A 692 18.26 7.26 -34.16
C ALA A 692 18.86 8.42 -33.34
N ILE A 693 20.19 8.51 -33.22
CA ILE A 693 20.86 9.60 -32.49
C ILE A 693 20.51 10.96 -33.08
N ASP A 694 20.63 11.10 -34.40
CA ASP A 694 20.35 12.37 -35.09
C ASP A 694 18.87 12.76 -34.99
N VAL A 695 17.98 11.77 -35.01
CA VAL A 695 16.53 11.98 -34.81
C VAL A 695 16.24 12.52 -33.41
N VAL A 696 16.84 11.92 -32.37
CA VAL A 696 16.62 12.36 -30.99
C VAL A 696 17.21 13.77 -30.78
N ILE A 697 18.41 14.06 -31.31
CA ILE A 697 19.03 15.39 -31.23
C ILE A 697 18.18 16.44 -31.94
N ALA A 698 17.64 16.13 -33.12
CA ALA A 698 16.76 17.05 -33.84
C ALA A 698 15.46 17.32 -33.06
N ARG A 699 14.86 16.28 -32.46
CA ARG A 699 13.65 16.40 -31.63
C ARG A 699 13.89 17.22 -30.36
N THR A 700 15.04 17.08 -29.72
CA THR A 700 15.37 17.80 -28.49
C THR A 700 15.92 19.21 -28.75
N GLY A 701 16.17 19.56 -30.02
CA GLY A 701 16.75 20.85 -30.41
C GLY A 701 18.26 20.96 -30.14
N GLY A 702 18.94 19.87 -29.78
CA GLY A 702 20.38 19.81 -29.54
C GLY A 702 20.89 20.90 -28.59
N GLU A 703 21.96 21.60 -29.00
CA GLU A 703 22.55 22.71 -28.21
C GLU A 703 21.57 23.86 -27.97
N SER A 704 20.73 24.20 -28.96
CA SER A 704 19.71 25.26 -28.83
C SER A 704 18.64 24.89 -27.80
N GLY A 705 18.23 23.62 -27.78
CA GLY A 705 17.33 23.06 -26.77
C GLY A 705 17.96 23.10 -25.38
N LEU A 706 19.22 22.69 -25.25
CA LEU A 706 19.95 22.79 -23.98
C LEU A 706 20.06 24.24 -23.49
N ALA A 707 20.38 25.19 -24.39
CA ALA A 707 20.44 26.62 -24.06
C ALA A 707 19.09 27.17 -23.55
N HIS A 708 17.97 26.66 -24.07
CA HIS A 708 16.65 26.97 -23.53
C HIS A 708 16.46 26.38 -22.12
N THR A 709 16.82 25.12 -21.91
CA THR A 709 16.72 24.42 -20.62
C THR A 709 17.61 25.05 -19.53
N LEU A 710 18.77 25.59 -19.92
CA LEU A 710 19.69 26.32 -19.05
C LEU A 710 19.10 27.61 -18.47
N ARG A 711 18.10 28.21 -19.15
CA ARG A 711 17.41 29.42 -18.67
C ARG A 711 16.26 29.12 -17.70
N SER A 712 15.82 27.86 -17.60
CA SER A 712 14.69 27.44 -16.77
C SER A 712 15.16 26.86 -15.43
N ALA A 713 14.79 27.50 -14.30
CA ALA A 713 15.22 27.08 -12.96
C ALA A 713 14.64 25.70 -12.54
N HIS A 714 13.39 25.39 -12.92
CA HIS A 714 12.67 24.16 -12.57
C HIS A 714 13.05 22.91 -13.38
N ARG A 715 14.14 22.98 -14.15
CA ARG A 715 14.55 21.92 -15.11
C ARG A 715 15.98 21.46 -14.89
N TRP A 716 16.43 21.46 -13.63
CA TRP A 716 17.82 21.17 -13.32
C TRP A 716 18.19 19.71 -13.66
N ARG A 717 17.27 18.75 -13.46
CA ARG A 717 17.48 17.33 -13.84
C ARG A 717 17.57 17.18 -15.36
N ASP A 718 16.64 17.79 -16.09
CA ASP A 718 16.60 17.78 -17.56
C ASP A 718 17.89 18.36 -18.14
N ARG A 719 18.32 19.51 -17.61
CA ARG A 719 19.56 20.18 -17.96
C ARG A 719 20.78 19.29 -17.71
N ALA A 720 20.85 18.63 -16.56
CA ALA A 720 21.98 17.76 -16.24
C ALA A 720 22.01 16.53 -17.17
N ALA A 721 20.89 15.83 -17.32
CA ALA A 721 20.79 14.63 -18.15
C ALA A 721 21.08 14.95 -19.63
N MET A 722 20.43 15.97 -20.19
CA MET A 722 20.63 16.39 -21.58
C MET A 722 22.05 16.92 -21.79
N GLY A 723 22.56 17.72 -20.86
CA GLY A 723 23.91 18.24 -20.92
C GLY A 723 24.97 17.14 -20.89
N PHE A 724 24.79 16.09 -20.08
CA PHE A 724 25.66 14.91 -20.10
C PHE A 724 25.58 14.14 -21.42
N ALA A 725 24.38 13.99 -21.99
CA ALA A 725 24.16 13.35 -23.28
C ALA A 725 24.87 14.09 -24.42
N LEU A 726 24.67 15.40 -24.51
CA LEU A 726 25.30 16.25 -25.53
C LEU A 726 26.82 16.31 -25.35
N ALA A 727 27.33 16.43 -24.12
CA ALA A 727 28.75 16.38 -23.86
C ALA A 727 29.38 15.05 -24.32
N ARG A 728 28.70 13.92 -24.09
CA ARG A 728 29.13 12.60 -24.59
C ARG A 728 29.11 12.56 -26.13
N TRP A 729 28.05 13.06 -26.76
CA TRP A 729 27.95 13.14 -28.22
C TRP A 729 29.08 13.97 -28.85
N HIS A 730 29.35 15.17 -28.32
CA HIS A 730 30.48 16.00 -28.77
C HIS A 730 31.82 15.31 -28.57
N ARG A 731 32.02 14.67 -27.42
CA ARG A 731 33.24 13.92 -27.12
C ARG A 731 33.47 12.79 -28.12
N LEU A 732 32.43 12.00 -28.43
CA LEU A 732 32.51 10.93 -29.44
C LEU A 732 32.76 11.46 -30.86
N ALA A 733 32.28 12.67 -31.16
CA ALA A 733 32.54 13.36 -32.43
C ALA A 733 33.89 14.12 -32.45
N GLY A 734 34.76 13.98 -31.45
CA GLY A 734 36.04 14.69 -31.36
C GLY A 734 35.94 16.20 -31.08
N ARG A 735 34.73 16.72 -30.81
CA ARG A 735 34.45 18.14 -30.54
C ARG A 735 34.62 18.46 -29.06
N SER A 736 35.79 18.20 -28.51
CA SER A 736 36.04 18.29 -27.07
C SER A 736 35.85 19.70 -26.47
N ASN A 737 35.99 20.78 -27.26
CA ASN A 737 35.76 22.15 -26.76
C ASN A 737 34.27 22.36 -26.47
N ALA A 738 33.39 21.91 -27.37
CA ALA A 738 31.95 21.99 -27.16
C ALA A 738 31.52 21.15 -25.95
N ALA A 739 32.10 19.95 -25.78
CA ALA A 739 31.85 19.12 -24.60
C ALA A 739 32.24 19.83 -23.29
N LEU A 740 33.42 20.45 -23.22
CA LEU A 740 33.88 21.19 -22.03
C LEU A 740 33.03 22.44 -21.77
N THR A 741 32.61 23.17 -22.80
CA THR A 741 31.71 24.32 -22.64
C THR A 741 30.39 23.91 -21.99
N ILE A 742 29.77 22.83 -22.48
CA ILE A 742 28.53 22.30 -21.92
C ILE A 742 28.72 21.85 -20.48
N LEU A 743 29.78 21.07 -20.20
CA LEU A 743 30.05 20.58 -18.85
C LEU A 743 30.38 21.72 -17.87
N GLY A 744 31.08 22.77 -18.31
CA GLY A 744 31.36 23.95 -17.49
C GLY A 744 30.10 24.74 -17.12
N GLN A 745 29.11 24.82 -18.01
CA GLN A 745 27.80 25.41 -17.70
C GLN A 745 27.05 24.59 -16.64
N ILE A 746 27.10 23.25 -16.74
CA ILE A 746 26.49 22.36 -15.74
C ILE A 746 27.23 22.45 -14.40
N GLU A 747 28.57 22.54 -14.42
CA GLU A 747 29.38 22.69 -13.20
C GLU A 747 28.99 23.95 -12.44
N GLN A 748 28.89 25.10 -13.12
CA GLN A 748 28.46 26.36 -12.51
C GLN A 748 27.03 26.29 -11.94
N ALA A 749 26.12 25.63 -12.66
CA ALA A 749 24.76 25.43 -12.16
C ALA A 749 24.74 24.53 -10.89
N CYS A 750 25.55 23.47 -10.85
CA CYS A 750 25.66 22.61 -9.68
C CYS A 750 26.23 23.35 -8.47
N LEU A 751 27.24 24.22 -8.67
CA LEU A 751 27.82 25.05 -7.61
C LEU A 751 26.80 26.05 -7.06
N SER A 752 26.02 26.69 -7.94
CA SER A 752 25.01 27.69 -7.55
C SER A 752 23.85 27.06 -6.77
N ASN A 753 23.52 25.80 -7.07
CA ASN A 753 22.41 25.07 -6.45
C ASN A 753 22.83 24.20 -5.26
N ASP A 754 24.10 24.17 -4.88
CA ASP A 754 24.64 23.24 -3.87
C ASP A 754 24.34 21.75 -4.20
N ASN A 755 24.43 21.39 -5.49
CA ASN A 755 24.21 20.04 -5.98
C ASN A 755 25.52 19.23 -5.99
N ALA A 756 25.99 18.81 -4.82
CA ALA A 756 27.24 18.07 -4.69
C ALA A 756 27.24 16.75 -5.49
N CYS A 757 26.10 16.08 -5.55
CA CYS A 757 25.95 14.80 -6.26
C CYS A 757 26.18 14.94 -7.77
N HIS A 758 25.50 15.89 -8.43
CA HIS A 758 25.73 16.16 -9.86
C HIS A 758 27.04 16.89 -10.14
N LEU A 759 27.57 17.66 -9.18
CA LEU A 759 28.88 18.30 -9.31
C LEU A 759 29.98 17.24 -9.47
N ALA A 760 29.96 16.18 -8.65
CA ALA A 760 30.90 15.07 -8.76
C ALA A 760 30.83 14.36 -10.12
N ARG A 761 29.61 14.03 -10.59
CA ARG A 761 29.35 13.46 -11.92
C ARG A 761 29.84 14.33 -13.08
N THR A 762 29.65 15.65 -12.95
CA THR A 762 30.07 16.62 -13.96
C THR A 762 31.60 16.71 -14.01
N ARG A 763 32.25 16.82 -12.86
CA ARG A 763 33.72 16.90 -12.76
C ARG A 763 34.40 15.62 -13.24
N ALA A 764 33.83 14.45 -12.97
CA ALA A 764 34.32 13.19 -13.52
C ALA A 764 34.29 13.18 -15.06
N ARG A 765 33.24 13.74 -15.68
CA ARG A 765 33.13 13.89 -17.14
C ARG A 765 34.09 14.94 -17.70
N ILE A 766 34.30 16.06 -17.02
CA ILE A 766 35.30 17.07 -17.40
C ILE A 766 36.69 16.44 -17.42
N ALA A 767 37.06 15.74 -16.35
CA ALA A 767 38.33 15.02 -16.25
C ALA A 767 38.51 14.02 -17.40
N LEU A 768 37.47 13.27 -17.74
CA LEU A 768 37.51 12.32 -18.85
C LEU A 768 37.78 13.00 -20.21
N VAL A 769 37.12 14.13 -20.49
CA VAL A 769 37.32 14.88 -21.74
C VAL A 769 38.73 15.47 -21.81
N LEU A 770 39.24 16.03 -20.71
CA LEU A 770 40.60 16.59 -20.63
C LEU A 770 41.67 15.51 -20.77
N GLN A 771 41.46 14.34 -20.17
CA GLN A 771 42.38 13.23 -20.33
C GLN A 771 42.45 12.73 -21.78
N GLN A 772 41.31 12.68 -22.50
CA GLN A 772 41.30 12.32 -23.92
C GLN A 772 42.07 13.32 -24.80
N ARG A 773 42.29 14.55 -24.32
CA ARG A 773 43.16 15.55 -24.97
C ARG A 773 44.64 15.40 -24.61
N GLY A 774 44.98 14.54 -23.66
CA GLY A 774 46.32 14.47 -23.07
C GLY A 774 46.61 15.58 -22.04
N GLU A 775 45.60 16.34 -21.62
CA GLU A 775 45.75 17.45 -20.66
C GLU A 775 45.62 16.95 -19.21
N LEU A 776 46.49 16.01 -18.80
CA LEU A 776 46.40 15.32 -17.51
C LEU A 776 46.39 16.31 -16.33
N LEU A 777 47.29 17.30 -16.32
CA LEU A 777 47.39 18.28 -15.23
C LEU A 777 46.10 19.12 -15.05
N ALA A 778 45.38 19.41 -16.15
CA ALA A 778 44.10 20.12 -16.09
C ALA A 778 42.96 19.19 -15.63
N ALA A 779 43.06 17.88 -15.90
CA ALA A 779 42.07 16.89 -15.46
C ALA A 779 42.11 16.60 -13.95
N LEU A 780 43.31 16.67 -13.33
CA LEU A 780 43.53 16.27 -11.94
C LEU A 780 42.61 16.97 -10.92
N PRO A 781 42.44 18.31 -10.92
CA PRO A 781 41.59 18.98 -9.92
C PRO A 781 40.13 18.52 -9.97
N HIS A 782 39.59 18.31 -11.18
CA HIS A 782 38.23 17.81 -11.36
C HIS A 782 38.11 16.36 -10.90
N LEU A 783 39.08 15.52 -11.23
CA LEU A 783 39.08 14.11 -10.83
C LEU A 783 39.24 13.95 -9.31
N TYR A 784 40.14 14.71 -8.67
CA TYR A 784 40.29 14.70 -7.21
C TYR A 784 39.01 15.12 -6.52
N SER A 785 38.34 16.17 -6.99
CA SER A 785 37.06 16.56 -6.41
C SER A 785 35.99 15.47 -6.52
N ALA A 786 35.94 14.74 -7.64
CA ALA A 786 35.01 13.63 -7.79
C ALA A 786 35.38 12.46 -6.86
N LEU A 787 36.67 12.12 -6.76
CA LEU A 787 37.18 11.07 -5.88
C LEU A 787 36.95 11.39 -4.39
N ASP A 788 37.17 12.64 -3.99
CA ASP A 788 36.94 13.08 -2.60
C ASP A 788 35.46 13.01 -2.24
N HIS A 789 34.57 13.37 -3.17
CA HIS A 789 33.14 13.15 -3.00
C HIS A 789 32.82 11.67 -2.79
N VAL A 790 33.28 10.78 -3.69
CA VAL A 790 33.05 9.33 -3.57
C VAL A 790 33.62 8.78 -2.26
N ALA A 791 34.80 9.23 -1.85
CA ALA A 791 35.45 8.81 -0.60
C ALA A 791 34.61 9.17 0.63
N LEU A 792 33.99 10.35 0.64
CA LEU A 792 33.19 10.83 1.77
C LEU A 792 31.78 10.25 1.80
N THR A 793 31.16 10.05 0.63
CA THR A 793 29.73 9.74 0.53
C THR A 793 29.45 8.28 0.16
N GLN A 794 30.45 7.56 -0.35
CA GLN A 794 30.32 6.24 -0.98
C GLN A 794 29.38 6.26 -2.20
N SER A 795 29.22 7.41 -2.86
CA SER A 795 28.45 7.55 -4.10
C SER A 795 29.23 7.01 -5.31
N TRP A 796 29.42 5.69 -5.38
CA TRP A 796 30.27 5.04 -6.38
C TRP A 796 29.79 5.31 -7.81
N GLN A 797 28.47 5.42 -8.03
CA GLN A 797 27.92 5.62 -9.37
C GLN A 797 28.36 6.93 -10.02
N ALA A 798 28.78 7.93 -9.24
CA ALA A 798 29.30 9.19 -9.77
C ALA A 798 30.48 9.01 -10.75
N ILE A 799 31.22 7.90 -10.62
CA ILE A 799 32.33 7.53 -11.52
C ILE A 799 32.04 6.22 -12.27
N VAL A 800 31.40 5.24 -11.62
CA VAL A 800 31.13 3.91 -12.23
C VAL A 800 30.27 4.03 -13.49
N GLU A 801 29.31 4.96 -13.53
CA GLU A 801 28.41 5.14 -14.69
C GLU A 801 29.12 5.51 -16.01
N LEU A 802 30.39 5.94 -15.93
CA LEU A 802 31.23 6.26 -17.09
C LEU A 802 31.85 5.01 -17.75
N GLY A 803 31.82 3.84 -17.09
CA GLY A 803 32.27 2.55 -17.62
C GLY A 803 33.77 2.47 -17.94
N LEU A 804 34.13 1.74 -18.99
CA LEU A 804 35.50 1.51 -19.45
C LEU A 804 36.37 2.78 -19.57
N PRO A 805 35.87 3.93 -20.10
CA PRO A 805 36.61 5.19 -20.09
C PRO A 805 37.09 5.62 -18.69
N ALA A 806 36.27 5.46 -17.65
CA ALA A 806 36.69 5.75 -16.29
C ALA A 806 37.70 4.73 -15.75
N LYS A 807 37.56 3.44 -16.10
CA LYS A 807 38.56 2.40 -15.75
C LYS A 807 39.94 2.77 -16.29
N ALA A 808 40.02 3.20 -17.55
CA ALA A 808 41.25 3.69 -18.16
C ALA A 808 41.80 4.95 -17.47
N MET A 809 40.91 5.90 -17.15
CA MET A 809 41.27 7.13 -16.42
C MET A 809 41.90 6.83 -15.05
N LEU A 810 41.26 5.97 -14.26
CA LEU A 810 41.71 5.60 -12.92
C LEU A 810 43.03 4.80 -12.95
N ARG A 811 43.22 3.90 -13.93
CA ARG A 811 44.47 3.16 -14.12
C ARG A 811 45.63 4.10 -14.47
N SER A 812 45.39 5.04 -15.39
CA SER A 812 46.39 6.06 -15.77
C SER A 812 46.79 6.90 -14.56
N LEU A 813 45.82 7.34 -13.75
CA LEU A 813 46.08 8.13 -12.56
C LEU A 813 46.96 7.36 -11.55
N ARG A 814 46.59 6.11 -11.25
CA ARG A 814 47.33 5.25 -10.31
C ARG A 814 48.79 5.00 -10.71
N GLN A 815 49.10 5.07 -12.00
CA GLN A 815 50.45 4.86 -12.52
C GLN A 815 51.30 6.15 -12.53
N HIS A 816 50.69 7.31 -12.71
CA HIS A 816 51.41 8.56 -13.04
C HIS A 816 51.32 9.63 -11.94
N ASP A 817 50.44 9.48 -10.95
CA ASP A 817 50.22 10.49 -9.91
C ASP A 817 50.80 10.05 -8.54
N PRO A 818 51.82 10.75 -8.01
CA PRO A 818 52.39 10.49 -6.68
C PRO A 818 51.38 10.60 -5.53
N HIS A 819 50.28 11.35 -5.70
CA HIS A 819 49.25 11.50 -4.67
C HIS A 819 48.30 10.30 -4.56
N THR A 820 48.47 9.29 -5.42
CA THR A 820 47.72 8.03 -5.40
C THR A 820 48.55 6.83 -4.91
N VAL A 821 49.74 7.08 -4.35
CA VAL A 821 50.59 6.04 -3.76
C VAL A 821 49.93 5.44 -2.51
N GLY A 822 50.16 4.14 -2.29
CA GLY A 822 49.40 3.29 -1.36
C GLY A 822 49.23 3.85 0.06
N GLY A 823 48.04 3.66 0.62
CA GLY A 823 47.68 4.04 2.00
C GLY A 823 46.87 5.33 2.15
N THR A 824 46.66 6.11 1.08
CA THR A 824 45.78 7.30 1.12
C THR A 824 44.30 6.94 0.89
N THR A 825 43.38 7.77 1.40
CA THR A 825 41.93 7.61 1.16
C THR A 825 41.63 7.55 -0.34
N ARG A 826 42.26 8.39 -1.17
CA ARG A 826 42.08 8.36 -2.63
C ARG A 826 42.58 7.06 -3.24
N ALA A 827 43.72 6.54 -2.83
CA ALA A 827 44.24 5.25 -3.33
C ALA A 827 43.25 4.10 -3.04
N LEU A 828 42.67 4.06 -1.84
CA LEU A 828 41.66 3.08 -1.46
C LEU A 828 40.36 3.26 -2.27
N THR A 829 39.90 4.50 -2.46
CA THR A 829 38.74 4.82 -3.29
C THR A 829 38.94 4.40 -4.75
N ILE A 830 40.12 4.68 -5.32
CA ILE A 830 40.49 4.27 -6.69
C ILE A 830 40.47 2.75 -6.80
N GLN A 831 41.04 2.03 -5.84
CA GLN A 831 41.04 0.57 -5.82
C GLN A 831 39.61 0.01 -5.78
N ALA A 832 38.76 0.52 -4.89
CA ALA A 832 37.37 0.11 -4.76
C ALA A 832 36.53 0.42 -6.02
N LEU A 833 36.81 1.51 -6.72
CA LEU A 833 36.20 1.85 -8.01
C LEU A 833 36.66 0.91 -9.13
N LEU A 834 37.96 0.60 -9.17
CA LEU A 834 38.50 -0.33 -10.16
C LEU A 834 37.92 -1.74 -10.02
N GLU A 835 37.74 -2.23 -8.79
CA GLU A 835 37.09 -3.52 -8.51
C GLU A 835 35.64 -3.55 -9.04
N ARG A 836 34.88 -2.47 -8.82
CA ARG A 836 33.50 -2.34 -9.33
C ARG A 836 33.43 -2.27 -10.85
N LEU A 837 34.41 -1.60 -11.48
CA LEU A 837 34.57 -1.55 -12.94
C LEU A 837 35.21 -2.83 -13.52
N SER A 838 35.54 -3.83 -12.71
CA SER A 838 36.11 -5.10 -13.17
C SER A 838 35.04 -6.15 -13.47
N GLY A 839 33.78 -5.94 -13.05
CA GLY A 839 32.65 -6.76 -13.49
C GLY A 839 32.27 -6.59 -14.97
N ASP A 840 32.81 -5.56 -15.64
CA ASP A 840 32.64 -5.24 -17.07
C ASP A 840 33.52 -6.09 -18.02
N GLU A 841 34.14 -7.18 -17.53
CA GLU A 841 35.02 -8.01 -18.37
C GLU A 841 34.21 -9.05 -19.15
N ASP A 842 34.22 -8.89 -20.47
CA ASP A 842 33.89 -9.93 -21.44
C ASP A 842 34.73 -11.19 -21.08
N PRO A 843 34.15 -12.38 -20.84
CA PRO A 843 34.89 -13.57 -20.43
C PRO A 843 36.04 -13.96 -21.39
N ALA A 844 36.10 -13.36 -22.58
CA ALA A 844 37.21 -13.46 -23.51
C ALA A 844 38.52 -12.78 -23.02
N SER A 845 38.48 -11.68 -22.25
CA SER A 845 39.69 -10.96 -21.84
C SER A 845 40.50 -11.68 -20.76
N ASP A 846 39.86 -12.56 -20.00
CA ASP A 846 40.52 -13.41 -19.00
C ASP A 846 41.17 -14.66 -19.63
N VAL A 847 40.71 -15.07 -20.83
CA VAL A 847 41.20 -16.27 -21.52
C VAL A 847 42.33 -15.94 -22.51
N PHE A 848 42.28 -14.79 -23.19
CA PHE A 848 43.24 -14.41 -24.23
C PHE A 848 44.06 -13.19 -23.84
N SER A 849 45.37 -13.27 -24.02
CA SER A 849 46.25 -12.11 -23.86
C SER A 849 45.99 -11.09 -24.97
N GLU A 850 46.26 -9.80 -24.70
CA GLU A 850 46.16 -8.71 -25.68
C GLU A 850 46.91 -9.05 -26.99
N ARG A 851 48.08 -9.67 -26.88
CA ARG A 851 48.89 -10.09 -28.04
C ARG A 851 48.27 -11.23 -28.85
N GLU A 852 47.49 -12.10 -28.21
CA GLU A 852 46.73 -13.15 -28.90
C GLU A 852 45.51 -12.57 -29.61
N LEU A 853 44.82 -11.59 -29.02
CA LEU A 853 43.69 -10.92 -29.65
C LEU A 853 44.12 -10.13 -30.90
N GLU A 854 45.26 -9.42 -30.83
CA GLU A 854 45.84 -8.74 -32.00
C GLU A 854 46.18 -9.73 -33.13
N VAL A 855 46.79 -10.87 -32.79
CA VAL A 855 47.10 -11.91 -33.77
C VAL A 855 45.82 -12.52 -34.36
N LEU A 856 44.78 -12.73 -33.56
CA LEU A 856 43.48 -13.24 -33.99
C LEU A 856 42.74 -12.27 -34.91
N ALA A 857 42.81 -10.96 -34.64
CA ALA A 857 42.22 -9.94 -35.51
C ALA A 857 42.90 -9.89 -36.89
N GLN A 858 44.24 -9.98 -36.94
CA GLN A 858 44.97 -10.06 -38.21
C GLN A 858 44.75 -11.42 -38.91
N LEU A 859 44.47 -12.48 -38.15
CA LEU A 859 44.08 -13.78 -38.68
C LEU A 859 42.70 -13.72 -39.38
N ALA A 860 41.73 -13.01 -38.79
CA ALA A 860 40.39 -12.81 -39.34
C ALA A 860 40.40 -12.04 -40.68
N ARG A 861 41.35 -11.12 -40.83
CA ARG A 861 41.60 -10.36 -42.08
C ARG A 861 42.27 -11.16 -43.20
N GLY A 862 42.51 -12.46 -43.02
CA GLY A 862 43.11 -13.32 -44.05
C GLY A 862 44.64 -13.21 -44.19
N TYR A 863 45.34 -12.42 -43.37
CA TYR A 863 46.79 -12.26 -43.49
C TYR A 863 47.57 -13.55 -43.19
N SER A 864 48.57 -13.86 -44.01
CA SER A 864 49.54 -14.94 -43.75
C SER A 864 50.40 -14.63 -42.51
N ASN A 865 51.00 -15.66 -41.89
CA ASN A 865 51.83 -15.47 -40.69
C ASN A 865 52.96 -14.45 -40.90
N LYS A 866 53.52 -14.38 -42.11
CA LYS A 866 54.55 -13.41 -42.50
C LYS A 866 54.01 -11.98 -42.60
N GLN A 867 52.78 -11.81 -43.07
CA GLN A 867 52.08 -10.51 -43.11
C GLN A 867 51.68 -10.07 -41.70
N ILE A 868 51.15 -10.97 -40.87
CA ILE A 868 50.83 -10.69 -39.45
C ILE A 868 52.10 -10.26 -38.71
N ALA A 869 53.21 -10.96 -38.92
CA ALA A 869 54.51 -10.62 -38.32
C ALA A 869 54.97 -9.21 -38.69
N ARG A 870 54.83 -8.82 -39.97
CA ARG A 870 55.14 -7.46 -40.43
C ARG A 870 54.19 -6.41 -39.85
N HIS A 871 52.88 -6.67 -39.84
CA HIS A 871 51.87 -5.73 -39.34
C HIS A 871 51.97 -5.47 -37.84
N LEU A 872 52.38 -6.48 -37.05
CA LEU A 872 52.49 -6.38 -35.60
C LEU A 872 53.92 -6.11 -35.12
N HIS A 873 54.88 -5.90 -36.04
CA HIS A 873 56.31 -5.76 -35.74
C HIS A 873 56.86 -6.92 -34.89
N LEU A 874 56.51 -8.15 -35.25
CA LEU A 874 56.93 -9.39 -34.60
C LEU A 874 57.79 -10.26 -35.53
N SER A 875 58.52 -11.21 -34.94
CA SER A 875 59.12 -12.31 -35.73
C SER A 875 58.03 -13.31 -36.14
N GLU A 876 58.19 -13.98 -37.29
CA GLU A 876 57.26 -15.02 -37.74
C GLU A 876 57.15 -16.17 -36.70
N ASN A 877 58.23 -16.45 -35.98
CA ASN A 877 58.24 -17.45 -34.90
C ASN A 877 57.39 -17.01 -33.70
N THR A 878 57.39 -15.71 -33.37
CA THR A 878 56.55 -15.14 -32.30
C THR A 878 55.07 -15.22 -32.69
N VAL A 879 54.72 -14.97 -33.96
CA VAL A 879 53.34 -15.14 -34.45
C VAL A 879 52.92 -16.61 -34.37
N LYS A 880 53.77 -17.56 -34.78
CA LYS A 880 53.49 -19.00 -34.64
C LYS A 880 53.28 -19.41 -33.19
N PHE A 881 54.02 -18.84 -32.25
CA PHE A 881 53.84 -19.06 -30.81
C PHE A 881 52.45 -18.59 -30.33
N HIS A 882 52.05 -17.36 -30.67
CA HIS A 882 50.72 -16.85 -30.31
C HIS A 882 49.59 -17.64 -30.98
N LEU A 883 49.74 -18.05 -32.24
CA LEU A 883 48.77 -18.90 -32.93
C LEU A 883 48.62 -20.27 -32.28
N LYS A 884 49.73 -20.88 -31.84
CA LYS A 884 49.68 -22.16 -31.10
C LYS A 884 48.90 -22.02 -29.79
N ASN A 885 49.10 -20.91 -29.06
CA ASN A 885 48.37 -20.66 -27.83
C ASN A 885 46.89 -20.34 -28.09
N LEU A 886 46.59 -19.55 -29.12
CA LEU A 886 45.22 -19.31 -29.60
C LEU A 886 44.50 -20.61 -29.92
N TYR A 887 45.12 -21.49 -30.71
CA TYR A 887 44.53 -22.78 -31.10
C TYR A 887 44.27 -23.67 -29.89
N ARG A 888 45.21 -23.68 -28.93
CA ARG A 888 45.02 -24.42 -27.66
C ARG A 888 43.86 -23.87 -26.83
N LYS A 889 43.71 -22.53 -26.75
CA LYS A 889 42.67 -21.86 -25.94
C LYS A 889 41.28 -21.92 -26.60
N LEU A 890 41.23 -21.92 -27.93
CA LEU A 890 40.00 -22.03 -28.73
C LEU A 890 39.59 -23.48 -29.03
N ASP A 891 40.40 -24.47 -28.62
CA ASP A 891 40.26 -25.88 -29.00
C ASP A 891 40.13 -26.09 -30.52
N ALA A 892 40.97 -25.37 -31.27
CA ALA A 892 40.96 -25.35 -32.73
C ALA A 892 42.15 -26.11 -33.30
N ARG A 893 41.92 -26.83 -34.40
CA ARG A 893 42.96 -27.61 -35.11
C ARG A 893 43.41 -27.00 -36.43
N SER A 894 42.70 -25.99 -36.91
CA SER A 894 42.99 -25.27 -38.16
C SER A 894 42.67 -23.79 -38.02
N ARG A 895 43.18 -22.99 -38.96
CA ARG A 895 42.90 -21.55 -39.05
C ARG A 895 41.41 -21.25 -39.16
N GLU A 896 40.70 -21.98 -40.00
CA GLU A 896 39.25 -21.81 -40.19
C GLU A 896 38.48 -22.23 -38.93
N SER A 897 38.89 -23.33 -38.29
CA SER A 897 38.31 -23.79 -37.02
C SER A 897 38.52 -22.78 -35.89
N ALA A 898 39.68 -22.11 -35.84
CA ALA A 898 39.96 -21.08 -34.85
C ALA A 898 39.09 -19.83 -35.06
N LEU A 899 38.89 -19.40 -36.31
CA LEU A 899 38.01 -18.28 -36.64
C LEU A 899 36.54 -18.62 -36.34
N ALA A 900 36.08 -19.82 -36.70
CA ALA A 900 34.72 -20.28 -36.41
C ALA A 900 34.46 -20.37 -34.89
N GLN A 901 35.38 -20.94 -34.12
CA GLN A 901 35.29 -21.00 -32.65
C GLN A 901 35.35 -19.62 -32.01
N ALA A 902 36.17 -18.71 -32.53
CA ALA A 902 36.24 -17.34 -32.04
C ALA A 902 34.95 -16.55 -32.32
N LEU A 903 34.30 -16.74 -33.47
CA LEU A 903 32.98 -16.19 -33.79
C LEU A 903 31.88 -16.79 -32.88
N GLN A 904 31.88 -18.11 -32.70
CA GLN A 904 30.90 -18.82 -31.89
C GLN A 904 30.98 -18.43 -30.41
N ARG A 905 32.18 -18.12 -29.91
CA ARG A 905 32.43 -17.68 -28.52
C ARG A 905 32.37 -16.16 -28.34
N GLY A 906 31.99 -15.39 -29.38
CA GLY A 906 31.87 -13.93 -29.31
C GLY A 906 33.18 -13.15 -29.25
N VAL A 907 34.33 -13.82 -29.40
CA VAL A 907 35.68 -13.22 -29.37
C VAL A 907 35.98 -12.42 -30.65
N LEU A 908 35.38 -12.80 -31.78
CA LEU A 908 35.39 -12.06 -33.04
C LEU A 908 33.95 -11.72 -33.45
N ARG A 909 33.70 -10.53 -34.00
CA ARG A 909 32.39 -10.14 -34.52
C ARG A 909 32.34 -10.36 -36.03
N GLY A 910 31.17 -10.62 -36.60
CA GLY A 910 31.01 -10.91 -38.03
C GLY A 910 31.53 -9.82 -38.98
N GLU A 911 31.58 -8.57 -38.52
CA GLU A 911 32.11 -7.41 -39.24
C GLU A 911 33.64 -7.49 -39.45
N ASP A 912 34.38 -8.16 -38.55
CA ASP A 912 35.84 -8.32 -38.64
C ASP A 912 36.29 -9.18 -39.83
N MET A 913 35.37 -9.99 -40.38
CA MET A 913 35.59 -10.85 -41.55
C MET A 913 35.31 -10.15 -42.89
N GLN A 914 34.53 -9.05 -42.91
CA GLN A 914 34.10 -8.39 -44.15
C GLN A 914 35.20 -7.51 -44.77
N HIS A 915 36.14 -7.00 -43.98
CA HIS A 915 37.28 -6.22 -44.52
C HIS A 915 38.34 -7.06 -45.25
N ALA A 916 38.18 -8.39 -45.35
CA ALA A 916 39.08 -9.25 -46.13
C ALA A 916 38.72 -9.32 -47.63
N ALA A 917 37.51 -8.92 -48.04
CA ALA A 917 37.07 -9.01 -49.43
C ALA A 917 37.46 -7.81 -50.31
N ASP A 918 37.83 -6.67 -49.70
CA ASP A 918 38.11 -5.41 -50.41
C ASP A 918 39.61 -5.05 -50.51
N ALA A 919 40.52 -5.94 -50.08
CA ALA A 919 41.95 -5.70 -50.21
C ALA A 919 42.45 -6.13 -51.62
N PRO A 920 43.10 -5.24 -52.40
CA PRO A 920 43.61 -5.61 -53.72
C PRO A 920 44.73 -6.64 -53.58
N PRO A 921 44.85 -7.60 -54.52
CA PRO A 921 45.93 -8.58 -54.47
C PRO A 921 47.23 -7.89 -54.87
N HIS A 922 48.17 -7.72 -53.93
CA HIS A 922 49.63 -7.81 -54.14
C HIS A 922 50.41 -7.91 -52.83
#